data_AF-A0A672NFI8-F1
#
_entry.id   AF-A0A672NFI8-F1
#
_cell.length_a   1.000
_cell.length_b   1.000
_cell.length_c   1.000
_cell.angle_alpha   90.00
_cell.angle_beta   90.00
_cell.angle_gamma   90.00
#
_symmetry.space_group_name_H-M   'P 1'
#
loop_
_entity.id
_entity.type
_entity.pdbx_description
1 polymer ?
#
loop_
_entity_poly.entity_id
_entity_poly.type
_entity_poly.pdbx_seq_one_letter_code
_entity_poly.pdbx_strand_id
1 'polypeptide(L)'
;MTSENHGTEKADSAMVMSPTGSTSQAAPLSPSTSKPIQELPDELVQAGWSKCWSKRENRPYYFNRFTNQSLWEMPVLGQHDVISDPLGLNAAPASGEAVSDTGLGNGQRKRHPSEDAQAGPNSFKRPKVEIPVTPTTPTVPISPSTPGVKPWVNTTDDKQGQTSVPAPAPYRPSVVYWDLDVQTNAVIRERAPANHLPSHPEIELQRAQLTTKLRQHYHELCSQREGIEPPRESFNRWLLERKVVDKGLDPLLPSECDPVISPSMFREIMNDIPIRLSRIKYKEEARKLLFKYAEAAKKMIDSRNATPDSRKVVKWNVEDTMNWLRRDHSASKEDYMDRLEHLRKQCGPHVASVAKDSVEGICSKIYHISAEYVRRIRQAHLTLLKECNISVDGTEPTEVQDRLVYCYPVRLSIPSPPQPRVELHFENDVACLRYKGEMVKVNRGHFSKLELLYRYSCIDDPRFEKFLCRVWCLNKRYQVMFGSGVNEGSGLQGALPVPVFEALNKQFGVTFECFASPLNCYFKQFCSAFPDIDGFFGSRGPFFSFSPASGSFEANPPFCEELMDAMVKHFEDLLEHSSEPLSFIIFVPEWRDPPTPALTRMEASRFRRHQMIVPAFEHEYRSGSQHICKREEMYYKSVHGTAVIFLQNNAGFSKWEPTTERIQEFLAAYNVSGRSLPSPGPPSTSTGDKDSKPVQERLAKTQDDSSPVDKTAPDTTNI
;
A
#
# COMPACT_ATOMS: atom_id res chain seq x y z
N MET A 1 -5.24 10.68 60.55
CA MET A 1 -5.61 9.48 61.31
C MET A 1 -5.14 8.29 60.47
N THR A 2 -3.95 7.73 60.72
CA THR A 2 -3.66 6.69 61.75
C THR A 2 -4.35 5.36 61.43
N SER A 3 -3.67 4.21 61.31
CA SER A 3 -2.21 3.90 61.40
C SER A 3 -1.93 2.49 60.82
N GLU A 4 -0.68 2.01 60.89
CA GLU A 4 -0.17 0.81 60.21
C GLU A 4 -0.46 -0.55 60.92
N ASN A 5 -0.28 -1.65 60.15
CA ASN A 5 0.12 -3.00 60.61
C ASN A 5 -0.86 -3.80 61.52
N HIS A 6 -0.77 -5.13 61.69
CA HIS A 6 0.14 -6.20 61.22
C HIS A 6 -0.67 -7.52 60.99
N GLY A 7 -0.09 -8.55 60.37
CA GLY A 7 -0.60 -9.94 60.49
C GLY A 7 -0.30 -10.89 59.33
N THR A 8 0.65 -11.82 59.51
CA THR A 8 1.01 -12.90 58.55
C THR A 8 1.08 -14.25 59.27
N GLU A 9 0.53 -15.32 58.68
CA GLU A 9 0.88 -16.72 59.01
C GLU A 9 0.85 -17.64 57.76
N LYS A 10 1.30 -18.90 57.95
CA LYS A 10 1.79 -19.89 56.96
C LYS A 10 0.65 -20.66 56.24
N ALA A 11 0.80 -21.15 55.00
CA ALA A 11 1.44 -22.40 54.51
C ALA A 11 0.89 -23.71 55.16
N ASP A 12 0.75 -24.87 54.49
CA ASP A 12 1.30 -25.33 53.19
C ASP A 12 0.49 -26.51 52.56
N SER A 13 0.71 -26.77 51.25
CA SER A 13 0.67 -28.06 50.50
C SER A 13 -0.50 -29.09 50.52
N ALA A 14 -1.16 -29.19 49.33
CA ALA A 14 -1.12 -30.33 48.39
C ALA A 14 -2.19 -31.48 48.33
N MET A 15 -2.23 -32.10 47.13
CA MET A 15 -2.80 -33.41 46.68
C MET A 15 -4.30 -33.60 46.32
N VAL A 16 -4.59 -33.35 45.02
CA VAL A 16 -5.14 -34.30 44.00
C VAL A 16 -6.02 -35.48 44.46
N MET A 17 -7.24 -35.59 43.87
CA MET A 17 -7.79 -36.84 43.32
C MET A 17 -8.85 -36.56 42.22
N SER A 18 -9.02 -37.51 41.29
CA SER A 18 -10.07 -37.56 40.25
C SER A 18 -10.89 -38.85 40.38
N PRO A 19 -12.11 -38.90 39.82
CA PRO A 19 -12.74 -40.18 39.47
C PRO A 19 -13.18 -40.26 37.99
N THR A 20 -13.30 -41.50 37.49
CA THR A 20 -13.71 -41.86 36.11
C THR A 20 -14.71 -43.02 36.16
N GLY A 21 -15.75 -43.03 35.30
CA GLY A 21 -16.65 -44.18 35.19
C GLY A 21 -17.85 -44.00 34.26
N SER A 22 -18.08 -45.00 33.38
CA SER A 22 -19.17 -45.15 32.40
C SER A 22 -20.54 -45.48 33.06
N THR A 23 -21.70 -45.61 32.39
CA THR A 23 -21.96 -46.22 31.06
C THR A 23 -23.38 -45.95 30.49
N SER A 24 -23.52 -45.93 29.15
CA SER A 24 -24.69 -46.25 28.29
C SER A 24 -26.14 -45.86 28.65
N GLN A 25 -26.78 -45.03 27.78
CA GLN A 25 -27.96 -45.44 26.97
C GLN A 25 -28.24 -44.43 25.82
N ALA A 26 -29.23 -44.71 24.96
CA ALA A 26 -29.40 -44.09 23.64
C ALA A 26 -30.44 -42.93 23.55
N ALA A 27 -30.47 -42.28 22.38
CA ALA A 27 -31.16 -41.02 22.07
C ALA A 27 -32.70 -41.01 22.22
N PRO A 28 -33.27 -39.79 22.24
CA PRO A 28 -34.39 -39.46 21.37
C PRO A 28 -34.01 -38.42 20.29
N LEU A 29 -34.66 -38.52 19.12
CA LEU A 29 -34.52 -37.58 18.01
C LEU A 29 -35.29 -36.28 18.27
N SER A 30 -34.84 -35.17 17.66
CA SER A 30 -35.57 -33.91 17.59
C SER A 30 -35.18 -33.13 16.32
N PRO A 31 -36.07 -32.29 15.76
CA PRO A 31 -36.28 -32.26 14.32
C PRO A 31 -35.30 -31.39 13.51
N SER A 32 -35.07 -31.81 12.27
CA SER A 32 -34.41 -30.99 11.25
C SER A 32 -35.23 -29.74 10.91
N THR A 33 -34.62 -28.58 11.07
CA THR A 33 -35.11 -27.32 10.47
C THR A 33 -33.97 -26.63 9.74
N SER A 34 -33.60 -27.21 8.59
CA SER A 34 -32.65 -26.63 7.64
C SER A 34 -33.26 -25.39 6.97
N LYS A 35 -33.34 -24.28 7.70
CA LYS A 35 -33.39 -22.96 7.07
C LYS A 35 -32.05 -22.77 6.35
N PRO A 36 -32.02 -22.39 5.06
CA PRO A 36 -30.76 -22.03 4.44
C PRO A 36 -30.15 -20.88 5.22
N ILE A 37 -28.91 -21.04 5.67
CA ILE A 37 -28.12 -19.90 6.13
C ILE A 37 -27.92 -19.06 4.88
N GLN A 38 -28.62 -17.92 4.78
CA GLN A 38 -28.38 -16.99 3.69
C GLN A 38 -26.96 -16.47 3.84
N GLU A 39 -26.06 -17.00 3.03
CA GLU A 39 -24.66 -16.60 2.95
C GLU A 39 -24.57 -15.14 2.48
N LEU A 40 -23.43 -14.50 2.73
CA LEU A 40 -23.17 -13.19 2.16
C LEU A 40 -22.94 -13.37 0.65
N PRO A 41 -23.54 -12.54 -0.22
CA PRO A 41 -23.09 -12.39 -1.60
C PRO A 41 -21.56 -12.24 -1.66
N ASP A 42 -20.91 -12.97 -2.58
CA ASP A 42 -19.44 -13.02 -2.67
C ASP A 42 -18.81 -11.63 -2.81
N GLU A 43 -19.50 -10.72 -3.50
CA GLU A 43 -19.12 -9.32 -3.67
C GLU A 43 -18.95 -8.59 -2.33
N LEU A 44 -19.80 -8.89 -1.34
CA LEU A 44 -19.71 -8.34 0.01
C LEU A 44 -18.59 -9.00 0.81
N VAL A 45 -18.37 -10.31 0.64
CA VAL A 45 -17.22 -11.02 1.26
C VAL A 45 -15.90 -10.48 0.72
N GLN A 46 -15.82 -10.25 -0.60
CA GLN A 46 -14.68 -9.64 -1.30
C GLN A 46 -14.48 -8.19 -0.88
N ALA A 47 -15.55 -7.41 -0.66
CA ALA A 47 -15.51 -6.09 -0.04
C ALA A 47 -15.24 -6.12 1.49
N GLY A 48 -14.90 -7.29 2.05
CA GLY A 48 -14.41 -7.45 3.42
C GLY A 48 -15.47 -7.76 4.49
N TRP A 49 -16.75 -7.89 4.12
CA TRP A 49 -17.83 -8.19 5.05
C TRP A 49 -17.89 -9.67 5.44
N SER A 50 -18.15 -9.92 6.72
CA SER A 50 -18.26 -11.25 7.31
C SER A 50 -19.48 -11.32 8.23
N LYS A 51 -20.18 -12.46 8.25
CA LYS A 51 -21.41 -12.62 9.04
C LYS A 51 -21.06 -13.19 10.42
N CYS A 52 -21.22 -12.38 11.45
CA CYS A 52 -20.87 -12.68 12.84
C CYS A 52 -22.13 -12.87 13.70
N TRP A 53 -21.99 -13.41 14.91
CA TRP A 53 -23.10 -13.57 15.86
C TRP A 53 -22.85 -12.78 17.15
N SER A 54 -23.80 -11.94 17.56
CA SER A 54 -23.72 -11.24 18.85
C SER A 54 -24.29 -12.10 19.97
N LYS A 55 -23.44 -12.54 20.89
CA LYS A 55 -23.87 -13.22 22.14
C LYS A 55 -24.67 -12.31 23.08
N ARG A 56 -24.55 -10.98 22.96
CA ARG A 56 -25.29 -10.01 23.79
C ARG A 56 -26.68 -9.72 23.22
N GLU A 57 -26.75 -9.44 21.92
CA GLU A 57 -28.00 -9.03 21.24
C GLU A 57 -28.77 -10.23 20.65
N ASN A 58 -28.25 -11.46 20.84
CA ASN A 58 -28.77 -12.74 20.34
C ASN A 58 -29.23 -12.74 18.88
N ARG A 59 -28.49 -12.02 18.01
CA ARG A 59 -28.79 -11.87 16.59
C ARG A 59 -27.50 -11.79 15.75
N PRO A 60 -27.56 -12.10 14.44
CA PRO A 60 -26.41 -11.93 13.57
C PRO A 60 -26.09 -10.44 13.34
N TYR A 61 -24.85 -10.17 12.99
CA TYR A 61 -24.38 -8.89 12.47
C TYR A 61 -23.38 -9.12 11.34
N TYR A 62 -22.99 -8.05 10.66
CA TYR A 62 -22.08 -8.06 9.52
C TYR A 62 -20.90 -7.17 9.88
N PHE A 63 -19.71 -7.75 9.96
CA PHE A 63 -18.46 -7.07 10.30
C PHE A 63 -17.58 -6.93 9.06
N ASN A 64 -17.20 -5.70 8.70
CA ASN A 64 -16.22 -5.46 7.66
C ASN A 64 -14.81 -5.43 8.24
N ARG A 65 -13.91 -6.28 7.74
CA ARG A 65 -12.50 -6.25 8.16
C ARG A 65 -11.80 -4.96 7.74
N PHE A 66 -11.92 -4.54 6.48
CA PHE A 66 -11.22 -3.37 5.93
C PHE A 66 -11.70 -2.04 6.54
N THR A 67 -12.99 -1.89 6.85
CA THR A 67 -13.56 -0.66 7.46
C THR A 67 -13.75 -0.73 8.97
N ASN A 68 -13.51 -1.90 9.60
CA ASN A 68 -13.79 -2.21 11.01
C ASN A 68 -15.25 -1.94 11.44
N GLN A 69 -16.17 -1.84 10.48
CA GLN A 69 -17.57 -1.45 10.71
C GLN A 69 -18.44 -2.67 11.05
N SER A 70 -19.30 -2.55 12.07
CA SER A 70 -20.33 -3.54 12.40
C SER A 70 -21.72 -3.03 12.02
N LEU A 71 -22.49 -3.83 11.27
CA LEU A 71 -23.87 -3.54 10.84
C LEU A 71 -24.82 -4.66 11.27
N TRP A 72 -26.03 -4.33 11.74
CA TRP A 72 -27.02 -5.35 12.12
C TRP A 72 -27.82 -5.94 10.95
N GLU A 73 -27.69 -5.34 9.77
CA GLU A 73 -28.36 -5.73 8.53
C GLU A 73 -27.33 -5.79 7.40
N MET A 74 -27.65 -6.58 6.36
CA MET A 74 -26.76 -6.82 5.25
C MET A 74 -26.26 -5.48 4.65
N PRO A 75 -24.96 -5.37 4.33
CA PRO A 75 -24.44 -4.18 3.67
C PRO A 75 -24.95 -4.09 2.24
N VAL A 76 -24.98 -2.87 1.70
CA VAL A 76 -25.30 -2.60 0.30
C VAL A 76 -24.10 -1.87 -0.30
N LEU A 77 -23.61 -2.38 -1.43
CA LEU A 77 -22.53 -1.81 -2.23
C LEU A 77 -23.02 -0.51 -2.91
N GLY A 78 -22.08 0.33 -3.36
CA GLY A 78 -22.41 1.45 -4.23
C GLY A 78 -22.81 2.78 -3.58
N GLN A 79 -22.61 2.97 -2.27
CA GLN A 79 -22.77 4.28 -1.64
C GLN A 79 -21.41 4.81 -1.17
N HIS A 80 -20.85 5.72 -1.96
CA HIS A 80 -19.83 6.67 -1.53
C HIS A 80 -20.47 7.77 -0.68
N ASP A 81 -19.74 8.27 0.32
CA ASP A 81 -20.15 9.36 1.21
C ASP A 81 -18.97 10.32 1.39
N VAL A 82 -18.92 11.34 0.55
CA VAL A 82 -17.92 12.44 0.55
C VAL A 82 -17.77 13.07 1.95
N ILE A 83 -18.81 12.98 2.79
CA ILE A 83 -18.91 13.67 4.07
C ILE A 83 -18.22 12.91 5.21
N SER A 84 -18.23 11.57 5.20
CA SER A 84 -17.55 10.74 6.22
C SER A 84 -16.26 10.07 5.74
N ASP A 85 -15.97 10.16 4.44
CA ASP A 85 -14.80 9.54 3.80
C ASP A 85 -14.38 10.35 2.54
N PRO A 86 -13.78 11.55 2.70
CA PRO A 86 -13.52 12.49 1.59
C PRO A 86 -12.42 12.05 0.62
N LEU A 87 -11.75 10.92 0.90
CA LEU A 87 -10.82 10.25 -0.03
C LEU A 87 -11.39 8.89 -0.47
N GLY A 88 -12.66 8.57 -0.20
CA GLY A 88 -13.33 7.33 -0.63
C GLY A 88 -12.80 6.00 -0.08
N LEU A 89 -11.68 6.00 0.64
CA LEU A 89 -10.87 4.87 1.11
C LEU A 89 -11.62 3.71 1.82
N ASN A 90 -12.84 3.94 2.26
CA ASN A 90 -13.68 3.02 3.02
C ASN A 90 -15.03 2.72 2.31
N ALA A 91 -15.27 3.31 1.13
CA ALA A 91 -16.56 3.31 0.46
C ALA A 91 -16.47 2.84 -1.00
N ALA A 92 -17.57 2.26 -1.50
CA ALA A 92 -17.62 1.65 -2.82
C ALA A 92 -18.63 2.39 -3.74
N PRO A 93 -18.28 2.67 -5.00
CA PRO A 93 -19.03 3.54 -5.92
C PRO A 93 -20.23 2.85 -6.55
N ALA A 94 -21.24 3.63 -6.91
CA ALA A 94 -22.42 3.15 -7.62
C ALA A 94 -22.07 2.73 -9.05
N SER A 95 -22.69 1.66 -9.55
CA SER A 95 -22.79 1.39 -10.98
C SER A 95 -23.75 2.40 -11.61
N GLY A 96 -23.23 3.19 -12.55
CA GLY A 96 -23.99 4.26 -13.20
C GLY A 96 -24.72 3.81 -14.46
N GLU A 97 -25.88 3.18 -14.33
CA GLU A 97 -26.80 2.93 -15.46
C GLU A 97 -28.22 3.45 -15.18
N ALA A 98 -28.60 4.51 -15.88
CA ALA A 98 -29.97 5.03 -15.95
C ALA A 98 -30.18 5.82 -17.26
N VAL A 99 -30.14 5.12 -18.40
CA VAL A 99 -30.40 5.72 -19.72
C VAL A 99 -31.90 5.74 -20.02
N SER A 100 -32.52 6.92 -20.08
CA SER A 100 -33.92 7.08 -20.55
C SER A 100 -34.21 8.46 -21.16
N ASP A 101 -33.56 8.72 -22.29
CA ASP A 101 -34.05 9.32 -23.56
C ASP A 101 -35.07 10.49 -23.64
N THR A 102 -34.89 11.31 -24.68
CA THR A 102 -35.76 12.34 -25.30
C THR A 102 -36.25 13.57 -24.52
N GLY A 103 -35.89 14.76 -25.06
CA GLY A 103 -36.54 16.05 -24.80
C GLY A 103 -36.10 17.12 -25.81
N LEU A 104 -36.99 17.57 -26.70
CA LEU A 104 -36.64 18.42 -27.85
C LEU A 104 -36.45 19.91 -27.49
N GLY A 105 -35.41 20.56 -28.05
CA GLY A 105 -35.18 22.00 -27.91
C GLY A 105 -34.29 22.59 -29.03
N ASN A 106 -34.80 23.56 -29.79
CA ASN A 106 -34.19 24.10 -31.02
C ASN A 106 -33.37 25.39 -30.71
N GLY A 107 -32.17 25.59 -31.28
CA GLY A 107 -31.26 26.68 -30.84
C GLY A 107 -30.11 27.10 -31.78
N GLN A 108 -30.43 27.79 -32.88
CA GLN A 108 -29.53 28.26 -33.95
C GLN A 108 -28.21 29.02 -33.60
N ARG A 109 -27.24 28.94 -34.54
CA ARG A 109 -26.14 29.91 -34.87
C ARG A 109 -24.93 29.96 -33.87
N LYS A 110 -23.69 30.30 -34.28
CA LYS A 110 -23.12 30.84 -35.56
C LYS A 110 -21.64 30.38 -35.72
N ARG A 111 -21.02 30.53 -36.91
CA ARG A 111 -19.58 30.22 -37.19
C ARG A 111 -18.77 31.49 -37.55
N HIS A 112 -17.43 31.34 -37.54
CA HIS A 112 -16.38 32.15 -38.23
C HIS A 112 -16.13 33.60 -37.73
N PRO A 113 -14.98 34.24 -38.10
CA PRO A 113 -13.84 33.75 -38.90
C PRO A 113 -12.45 33.91 -38.25
N SER A 114 -11.41 33.54 -39.02
CA SER A 114 -9.98 33.84 -38.83
C SER A 114 -9.42 34.49 -40.11
N GLU A 115 -8.51 35.44 -39.98
CA GLU A 115 -7.72 36.10 -41.04
C GLU A 115 -6.29 36.34 -40.44
N ASP A 116 -5.19 35.87 -41.04
CA ASP A 116 -4.41 36.40 -42.19
C ASP A 116 -3.43 37.55 -41.80
N ALA A 117 -2.23 37.72 -42.38
CA ALA A 117 -1.40 36.91 -43.32
C ALA A 117 0.06 37.48 -43.36
N GLN A 118 0.84 37.13 -44.41
CA GLN A 118 2.21 37.59 -44.76
C GLN A 118 3.36 36.89 -43.98
N ALA A 119 4.42 36.30 -44.54
CA ALA A 119 5.14 36.35 -45.84
C ALA A 119 6.03 37.61 -46.06
N GLY A 120 7.32 37.52 -46.44
CA GLY A 120 8.12 36.34 -46.82
C GLY A 120 9.65 36.49 -46.63
N PRO A 121 10.48 36.44 -47.70
CA PRO A 121 11.39 35.29 -47.83
C PRO A 121 12.89 35.62 -48.01
N ASN A 122 13.77 34.61 -47.82
CA ASN A 122 14.74 34.19 -48.85
C ASN A 122 15.51 32.90 -48.51
N SER A 123 16.14 32.31 -49.53
CA SER A 123 16.97 31.09 -49.48
C SER A 123 18.43 31.40 -49.83
N PHE A 124 19.42 30.66 -49.30
CA PHE A 124 20.32 29.79 -50.09
C PHE A 124 21.57 29.25 -49.35
N LYS A 125 22.05 28.09 -49.83
CA LYS A 125 23.42 27.53 -49.78
C LYS A 125 23.96 26.96 -48.44
N ARG A 126 24.27 25.67 -48.49
CA ARG A 126 25.33 25.00 -47.69
C ARG A 126 26.72 25.42 -48.18
N PRO A 127 27.75 25.29 -47.32
CA PRO A 127 28.93 24.48 -47.69
C PRO A 127 29.10 23.24 -46.78
N LYS A 128 30.22 22.52 -46.93
CA LYS A 128 30.61 21.28 -46.25
C LYS A 128 32.08 21.42 -45.78
N VAL A 129 32.57 20.49 -44.95
CA VAL A 129 33.96 20.40 -44.40
C VAL A 129 34.14 21.32 -43.17
N GLU A 130 34.78 20.96 -42.05
CA GLU A 130 35.64 19.79 -41.69
C GLU A 130 35.31 19.21 -40.28
N ILE A 131 36.07 18.23 -39.78
CA ILE A 131 35.93 17.62 -38.44
C ILE A 131 37.10 18.02 -37.53
N PRO A 132 36.84 18.39 -36.27
CA PRO A 132 37.74 18.02 -35.16
C PRO A 132 37.06 17.16 -34.06
N VAL A 133 37.94 16.49 -33.32
CA VAL A 133 37.74 15.43 -32.30
C VAL A 133 36.80 15.77 -31.13
N THR A 134 36.22 14.73 -30.53
CA THR A 134 35.31 14.69 -29.35
C THR A 134 35.92 15.22 -28.03
N PRO A 135 35.08 15.44 -27.01
CA PRO A 135 35.15 14.53 -25.84
C PRO A 135 33.87 13.71 -25.56
N THR A 136 34.07 12.40 -25.41
CA THR A 136 33.31 11.43 -24.59
C THR A 136 31.84 11.72 -24.22
N THR A 137 30.91 11.05 -24.91
CA THR A 137 29.63 10.61 -24.32
C THR A 137 29.91 9.54 -23.24
N PRO A 138 29.24 9.55 -22.07
CA PRO A 138 29.36 8.47 -21.11
C PRO A 138 28.66 7.20 -21.62
N THR A 139 29.41 6.12 -21.83
CA THR A 139 28.87 4.84 -22.32
C THR A 139 27.93 4.21 -21.28
N VAL A 140 26.67 3.94 -21.67
CA VAL A 140 25.72 3.18 -20.85
C VAL A 140 26.32 1.79 -20.54
N PRO A 141 26.32 1.32 -19.28
CA PRO A 141 26.87 0.02 -18.94
C PRO A 141 26.08 -1.11 -19.62
N ILE A 142 26.77 -1.96 -20.38
CA ILE A 142 26.22 -3.21 -20.89
C ILE A 142 25.98 -4.15 -19.70
N SER A 143 24.85 -4.86 -19.70
CA SER A 143 24.45 -5.79 -18.63
C SER A 143 25.59 -6.74 -18.21
N PRO A 144 25.98 -6.78 -16.93
CA PRO A 144 27.05 -7.66 -16.47
C PRO A 144 26.59 -9.12 -16.46
N SER A 145 26.98 -9.87 -17.49
CA SER A 145 26.87 -11.34 -17.52
C SER A 145 27.73 -11.94 -16.40
N THR A 146 27.10 -12.35 -15.29
CA THR A 146 27.80 -13.01 -14.19
C THR A 146 28.27 -14.42 -14.59
N PRO A 147 29.51 -14.82 -14.24
CA PRO A 147 29.95 -16.20 -14.43
C PRO A 147 29.05 -17.16 -13.65
N GLY A 148 28.61 -18.25 -14.30
CA GLY A 148 27.68 -19.20 -13.70
C GLY A 148 28.23 -19.82 -12.41
N VAL A 149 27.47 -19.68 -11.32
CA VAL A 149 27.80 -20.27 -10.02
C VAL A 149 27.75 -21.79 -10.15
N LYS A 150 28.92 -22.43 -10.22
CA LYS A 150 29.03 -23.89 -10.17
C LYS A 150 28.64 -24.39 -8.77
N PRO A 151 27.86 -25.47 -8.63
CA PRO A 151 27.64 -26.12 -7.35
C PRO A 151 28.97 -26.58 -6.74
N TRP A 152 29.22 -26.25 -5.48
CA TRP A 152 30.40 -26.69 -4.75
C TRP A 152 30.24 -28.16 -4.36
N VAL A 153 31.05 -29.04 -4.96
CA VAL A 153 31.12 -30.46 -4.57
C VAL A 153 32.11 -30.60 -3.42
N ASN A 154 31.64 -31.04 -2.25
CA ASN A 154 32.52 -31.31 -1.12
C ASN A 154 33.27 -32.64 -1.32
N THR A 155 34.56 -32.57 -1.57
CA THR A 155 35.50 -33.70 -1.42
C THR A 155 36.21 -33.59 -0.08
N THR A 156 35.88 -34.48 0.86
CA THR A 156 36.64 -34.72 2.10
C THR A 156 36.62 -36.21 2.41
N ASP A 157 37.79 -36.81 2.56
CA ASP A 157 37.97 -38.24 2.85
C ASP A 157 37.46 -38.66 4.25
N ASP A 158 37.37 -39.97 4.44
CA ASP A 158 36.80 -40.64 5.61
C ASP A 158 37.30 -40.15 6.98
N LYS A 159 36.33 -39.97 7.90
CA LYS A 159 36.38 -40.66 9.20
C LYS A 159 34.99 -40.90 9.80
N GLN A 160 34.89 -41.99 10.54
CA GLN A 160 33.64 -42.68 10.85
C GLN A 160 32.80 -41.99 11.94
N GLY A 161 31.47 -42.16 11.86
CA GLY A 161 30.71 -42.60 13.03
C GLY A 161 29.79 -41.61 13.74
N GLN A 162 28.83 -40.98 13.06
CA GLN A 162 27.60 -40.50 13.71
C GLN A 162 26.40 -40.50 12.76
N THR A 163 25.23 -40.93 13.26
CA THR A 163 23.97 -40.98 12.50
C THR A 163 23.36 -39.59 12.36
N SER A 164 23.60 -38.93 11.23
CA SER A 164 22.97 -37.64 10.90
C SER A 164 21.53 -37.84 10.40
N VAL A 165 20.60 -37.10 10.99
CA VAL A 165 19.25 -36.92 10.44
C VAL A 165 19.38 -36.15 9.11
N PRO A 166 18.70 -36.55 8.02
CA PRO A 166 18.78 -35.83 6.76
C PRO A 166 18.31 -34.38 6.95
N ALA A 167 19.09 -33.42 6.42
CA ALA A 167 18.74 -32.02 6.48
C ALA A 167 17.37 -31.78 5.81
N PRO A 168 16.46 -31.01 6.42
CA PRO A 168 15.14 -30.77 5.84
C PRO A 168 15.27 -30.06 4.49
N ALA A 169 14.56 -30.56 3.48
CA ALA A 169 14.57 -29.99 2.14
C ALA A 169 14.19 -28.49 2.18
N PRO A 170 14.81 -27.64 1.33
CA PRO A 170 14.54 -26.21 1.32
C PRO A 170 13.05 -25.95 1.03
N TYR A 171 12.41 -25.21 1.93
CA TYR A 171 10.98 -24.91 1.85
C TYR A 171 10.68 -24.12 0.57
N ARG A 172 9.95 -24.74 -0.36
CA ARG A 172 9.36 -24.06 -1.50
C ARG A 172 7.98 -23.54 -1.09
N PRO A 173 7.72 -22.22 -1.16
CA PRO A 173 6.37 -21.69 -0.97
C PRO A 173 5.38 -22.33 -1.94
N SER A 174 4.17 -22.64 -1.47
CA SER A 174 3.10 -23.23 -2.31
C SER A 174 2.48 -22.24 -3.28
N VAL A 175 2.67 -20.93 -3.04
CA VAL A 175 2.35 -19.82 -3.94
C VAL A 175 3.46 -18.77 -3.79
N VAL A 176 3.85 -18.16 -4.90
CA VAL A 176 4.88 -17.09 -4.98
C VAL A 176 4.20 -15.80 -5.47
N TYR A 177 4.59 -14.65 -4.91
CA TYR A 177 3.96 -13.34 -5.18
C TYR A 177 4.96 -12.29 -5.68
N TRP A 178 6.11 -12.71 -6.21
CA TRP A 178 7.28 -11.90 -6.53
C TRP A 178 8.14 -12.57 -7.61
N ASP A 179 8.86 -11.78 -8.41
CA ASP A 179 9.97 -12.24 -9.23
C ASP A 179 11.26 -11.51 -8.78
N LEU A 180 12.14 -12.26 -8.12
CA LEU A 180 13.43 -11.74 -7.64
C LEU A 180 14.57 -11.99 -8.63
N ASP A 181 14.33 -12.66 -9.76
CA ASP A 181 15.34 -12.96 -10.78
C ASP A 181 15.41 -11.86 -11.85
N VAL A 182 14.29 -11.17 -12.15
CA VAL A 182 14.26 -9.95 -12.98
C VAL A 182 15.32 -8.93 -12.52
N GLN A 183 16.26 -8.62 -13.40
CA GLN A 183 17.34 -7.66 -13.14
C GLN A 183 16.86 -6.22 -13.39
N THR A 184 17.46 -5.25 -12.71
CA THR A 184 17.08 -3.85 -12.88
C THR A 184 17.54 -3.28 -14.22
N ASN A 185 16.70 -2.46 -14.84
CA ASN A 185 17.09 -1.54 -15.92
C ASN A 185 17.17 -0.07 -15.44
N ALA A 186 16.99 0.19 -14.14
CA ALA A 186 17.11 1.51 -13.56
C ALA A 186 18.59 1.90 -13.45
N VAL A 187 18.97 2.99 -14.13
CA VAL A 187 20.32 3.56 -14.14
C VAL A 187 20.33 4.85 -13.33
N ILE A 188 21.26 4.97 -12.40
CA ILE A 188 21.49 6.15 -11.56
C ILE A 188 22.91 6.68 -11.79
N ARG A 189 23.19 7.93 -11.41
CA ARG A 189 24.56 8.31 -11.05
C ARG A 189 24.94 7.55 -9.77
N GLU A 190 26.21 7.17 -9.65
CA GLU A 190 26.76 6.61 -8.40
C GLU A 190 26.44 7.54 -7.21
N ARG A 191 26.17 6.98 -6.02
CA ARG A 191 25.80 7.73 -4.81
C ARG A 191 26.65 7.29 -3.62
N ALA A 192 27.09 8.25 -2.81
CA ALA A 192 27.74 7.97 -1.53
C ALA A 192 26.84 7.12 -0.61
N PRO A 193 27.40 6.31 0.31
CA PRO A 193 26.63 5.66 1.37
C PRO A 193 25.89 6.69 2.23
N ALA A 194 24.67 6.37 2.64
CA ALA A 194 23.80 7.27 3.40
C ALA A 194 24.16 7.28 4.89
N ASN A 195 24.12 8.46 5.52
CA ASN A 195 24.49 8.69 6.92
C ASN A 195 23.37 8.34 7.93
N HIS A 196 22.56 7.33 7.62
CA HIS A 196 21.59 6.79 8.59
C HIS A 196 22.30 5.89 9.61
N LEU A 197 21.87 5.95 10.87
CA LEU A 197 22.39 5.08 11.92
C LEU A 197 21.86 3.64 11.69
N PRO A 198 22.71 2.60 11.65
CA PRO A 198 22.26 1.24 11.31
C PRO A 198 21.27 0.64 12.30
N SER A 199 20.27 -0.09 11.81
CA SER A 199 19.22 -0.68 12.64
C SER A 199 19.74 -1.54 13.80
N HIS A 200 19.16 -1.38 15.00
CA HIS A 200 19.44 -2.23 16.16
C HIS A 200 18.14 -2.49 16.97
N PRO A 201 17.85 -3.74 17.40
CA PRO A 201 16.57 -4.10 18.04
C PRO A 201 16.17 -3.24 19.26
N GLU A 202 17.13 -2.83 20.09
CA GLU A 202 16.84 -1.96 21.25
C GLU A 202 16.30 -0.58 20.83
N ILE A 203 16.82 -0.03 19.73
CA ILE A 203 16.43 1.30 19.24
C ILE A 203 15.07 1.24 18.54
N GLU A 204 14.77 0.15 17.81
CA GLU A 204 13.42 -0.09 17.30
C GLU A 204 12.41 -0.33 18.42
N LEU A 205 12.79 -1.00 19.50
CA LEU A 205 11.93 -1.17 20.69
C LEU A 205 11.63 0.18 21.35
N GLN A 206 12.63 1.04 21.53
CA GLN A 206 12.43 2.39 22.05
C GLN A 206 11.56 3.25 21.11
N ARG A 207 11.80 3.19 19.79
CA ARG A 207 10.98 3.90 18.77
C ARG A 207 9.55 3.40 18.77
N ALA A 208 9.31 2.09 18.91
CA ALA A 208 7.98 1.51 19.03
C ALA A 208 7.24 2.08 20.24
N GLN A 209 7.84 2.02 21.43
CA GLN A 209 7.24 2.51 22.67
C GLN A 209 6.92 4.01 22.62
N LEU A 210 7.81 4.82 22.03
CA LEU A 210 7.60 6.26 21.87
C LEU A 210 6.55 6.58 20.82
N THR A 211 6.48 5.85 19.70
CA THR A 211 5.44 6.06 18.68
C THR A 211 4.06 5.69 19.21
N THR A 212 3.93 4.61 19.99
CA THR A 212 2.67 4.26 20.68
C THR A 212 2.24 5.36 21.66
N LYS A 213 3.17 5.96 22.40
CA LYS A 213 2.88 7.11 23.27
C LYS A 213 2.47 8.36 22.48
N LEU A 214 3.02 8.56 21.28
CA LEU A 214 2.64 9.67 20.40
C LEU A 214 1.22 9.48 19.83
N ARG A 215 0.83 8.25 19.45
CA ARG A 215 -0.58 7.91 19.10
C ARG A 215 -1.53 8.15 20.28
N GLN A 216 -1.13 7.75 21.50
CA GLN A 216 -1.91 7.98 22.71
C GLN A 216 -2.10 9.48 23.01
N HIS A 217 -1.05 10.29 22.93
CA HIS A 217 -1.17 11.74 23.10
C HIS A 217 -2.03 12.42 22.02
N TYR A 218 -2.08 11.86 20.80
CA TYR A 218 -2.96 12.35 19.74
C TYR A 218 -4.43 12.09 20.06
N HIS A 219 -4.75 10.88 20.54
CA HIS A 219 -6.06 10.50 21.06
C HIS A 219 -6.50 11.38 22.24
N GLU A 220 -5.61 11.64 23.19
CA GLU A 220 -5.85 12.54 24.33
C GLU A 220 -6.15 13.97 23.88
N LEU A 221 -5.39 14.52 22.94
CA LEU A 221 -5.56 15.89 22.47
C LEU A 221 -6.87 16.11 21.69
N CYS A 222 -7.23 15.20 20.79
CA CYS A 222 -8.51 15.26 20.07
C CYS A 222 -9.71 15.16 21.03
N SER A 223 -9.65 14.21 21.97
CA SER A 223 -10.71 13.98 22.95
C SER A 223 -10.88 15.14 23.93
N GLN A 224 -9.77 15.68 24.47
CA GLN A 224 -9.81 16.73 25.49
C GLN A 224 -10.14 18.13 24.92
N ARG A 225 -9.77 18.43 23.67
CA ARG A 225 -9.97 19.78 23.09
C ARG A 225 -11.22 19.90 22.26
N GLU A 226 -11.46 18.93 21.37
CA GLU A 226 -12.56 18.95 20.40
C GLU A 226 -13.72 18.01 20.79
N GLY A 227 -13.49 17.07 21.70
CA GLY A 227 -14.50 16.09 22.12
C GLY A 227 -14.72 14.97 21.10
N ILE A 228 -13.72 14.71 20.24
CA ILE A 228 -13.78 13.69 19.17
C ILE A 228 -12.68 12.64 19.34
N GLU A 229 -12.95 11.46 18.79
CA GLU A 229 -11.92 10.46 18.51
C GLU A 229 -11.04 10.93 17.33
N PRO A 230 -9.75 10.54 17.26
CA PRO A 230 -8.93 10.78 16.07
C PRO A 230 -9.59 10.26 14.78
N PRO A 231 -9.58 11.04 13.69
CA PRO A 231 -10.05 10.57 12.38
C PRO A 231 -9.25 9.33 11.94
N ARG A 232 -9.92 8.33 11.36
CA ARG A 232 -9.31 7.01 11.11
C ARG A 232 -8.16 7.12 10.11
N GLU A 233 -7.02 6.50 10.42
CA GLU A 233 -5.76 6.57 9.67
C GLU A 233 -5.07 7.96 9.62
N SER A 234 -5.64 9.02 10.20
CA SER A 234 -5.06 10.38 10.14
C SER A 234 -3.63 10.47 10.69
N PHE A 235 -3.29 9.69 11.72
CA PHE A 235 -1.92 9.62 12.23
C PHE A 235 -0.94 8.98 11.24
N ASN A 236 -1.40 8.01 10.45
CA ASN A 236 -0.59 7.32 9.46
C ASN A 236 -0.39 8.19 8.20
N ARG A 237 -1.46 8.88 7.73
CA ARG A 237 -1.34 9.90 6.69
C ARG A 237 -0.48 11.09 7.14
N TRP A 238 -0.56 11.51 8.40
CA TRP A 238 0.35 12.50 8.98
C TRP A 238 1.81 12.06 8.91
N LEU A 239 2.15 10.80 9.26
CA LEU A 239 3.52 10.30 9.10
C LEU A 239 4.00 10.36 7.63
N LEU A 240 3.13 9.98 6.67
CA LEU A 240 3.44 10.04 5.24
C LEU A 240 3.64 11.48 4.76
N GLU A 241 2.69 12.37 5.02
CA GLU A 241 2.69 13.78 4.61
C GLU A 241 3.90 14.52 5.20
N ARG A 242 4.15 14.37 6.50
CA ARG A 242 5.31 14.99 7.15
C ARG A 242 6.62 14.53 6.52
N LYS A 243 6.77 13.25 6.16
CA LYS A 243 7.98 12.72 5.50
C LYS A 243 8.18 13.17 4.05
N VAL A 244 7.26 13.95 3.46
CA VAL A 244 7.50 14.70 2.22
C VAL A 244 8.35 15.96 2.47
N VAL A 245 8.23 16.58 3.65
CA VAL A 245 8.85 17.88 3.99
C VAL A 245 9.88 17.83 5.12
N ASP A 246 9.92 16.73 5.88
CA ASP A 246 10.81 16.54 7.03
C ASP A 246 12.29 16.43 6.62
N LYS A 247 13.13 17.29 7.19
CA LYS A 247 14.60 17.26 7.03
C LYS A 247 15.31 16.52 8.17
N GLY A 248 14.52 15.98 9.12
CA GLY A 248 14.99 15.37 10.35
C GLY A 248 15.68 14.01 10.18
N LEU A 249 16.36 13.57 11.25
CA LEU A 249 17.30 12.44 11.23
C LEU A 249 16.74 11.09 11.73
N ASP A 250 15.44 11.00 12.02
CA ASP A 250 14.79 9.71 12.32
C ASP A 250 14.07 9.17 11.06
N PRO A 251 14.19 7.88 10.73
CA PRO A 251 13.56 7.32 9.54
C PRO A 251 12.04 7.21 9.60
N LEU A 252 11.41 7.31 10.78
CA LEU A 252 9.95 7.19 10.94
C LEU A 252 9.29 8.48 11.43
N LEU A 253 9.78 9.04 12.53
CA LEU A 253 9.13 10.17 13.20
C LEU A 253 9.61 11.51 12.61
N PRO A 254 8.71 12.50 12.38
CA PRO A 254 9.10 13.83 11.92
C PRO A 254 9.72 14.68 13.03
N SER A 255 10.60 15.62 12.66
CA SER A 255 11.28 16.48 13.64
C SER A 255 11.76 17.85 13.12
N GLU A 256 11.89 18.02 11.80
CA GLU A 256 12.32 19.27 11.15
C GLU A 256 11.46 19.52 9.90
N CYS A 257 10.17 19.80 10.12
CA CYS A 257 9.18 20.11 9.08
C CYS A 257 8.85 21.61 9.03
N ASP A 258 8.68 22.14 7.82
CA ASP A 258 8.13 23.48 7.56
C ASP A 258 7.02 23.35 6.49
N PRO A 259 5.78 23.83 6.74
CA PRO A 259 5.27 24.41 7.99
C PRO A 259 5.17 23.38 9.13
N VAL A 260 5.20 23.85 10.39
CA VAL A 260 5.00 23.02 11.60
C VAL A 260 3.62 22.34 11.64
N ILE A 261 2.58 23.05 11.21
CA ILE A 261 1.21 22.52 11.09
C ILE A 261 1.14 21.58 9.89
N SER A 262 0.54 20.40 10.05
CA SER A 262 0.28 19.46 8.96
C SER A 262 -1.04 19.78 8.27
N PRO A 263 -1.06 20.05 6.96
CA PRO A 263 -2.29 20.23 6.20
C PRO A 263 -3.19 18.99 6.22
N SER A 264 -2.62 17.78 6.17
CA SER A 264 -3.35 16.50 6.29
C SER A 264 -4.04 16.38 7.66
N MET A 265 -3.28 16.44 8.76
CA MET A 265 -3.87 16.27 10.09
C MET A 265 -4.88 17.37 10.42
N PHE A 266 -4.62 18.63 10.02
CA PHE A 266 -5.58 19.72 10.19
C PHE A 266 -6.86 19.48 9.39
N ARG A 267 -6.75 19.16 8.09
CA ARG A 267 -7.89 18.87 7.19
C ARG A 267 -8.79 17.76 7.76
N GLU A 268 -8.19 16.66 8.21
CA GLU A 268 -8.93 15.51 8.73
C GLU A 268 -9.62 15.79 10.07
N ILE A 269 -8.96 16.45 11.02
CA ILE A 269 -9.59 16.82 12.30
C ILE A 269 -10.76 17.78 12.07
N MET A 270 -10.60 18.75 11.17
CA MET A 270 -11.64 19.75 10.87
C MET A 270 -12.88 19.16 10.20
N ASN A 271 -12.75 18.06 9.46
CA ASN A 271 -13.88 17.37 8.83
C ASN A 271 -14.81 16.69 9.84
N ASP A 272 -14.24 16.18 10.93
CA ASP A 272 -14.93 15.54 12.07
C ASP A 272 -15.43 16.54 13.14
N ILE A 273 -15.39 17.84 12.85
CA ILE A 273 -15.86 18.91 13.75
C ILE A 273 -17.23 19.46 13.27
N PRO A 274 -18.19 19.76 14.18
CA PRO A 274 -18.15 19.60 15.63
C PRO A 274 -18.54 18.19 16.11
N ILE A 275 -18.91 17.30 15.17
CA ILE A 275 -19.01 15.85 15.38
C ILE A 275 -18.60 15.12 14.10
N ARG A 276 -17.93 13.98 14.25
CA ARG A 276 -17.73 12.99 13.19
C ARG A 276 -19.09 12.55 12.65
N LEU A 277 -19.23 12.57 11.33
CA LEU A 277 -20.40 12.00 10.66
C LEU A 277 -20.13 10.54 10.27
N SER A 278 -21.20 9.75 10.24
CA SER A 278 -21.14 8.29 10.07
C SER A 278 -22.22 7.86 9.09
N ARG A 279 -21.89 7.00 8.10
CA ARG A 279 -22.84 6.48 7.10
C ARG A 279 -24.17 6.07 7.73
N ILE A 280 -25.23 6.77 7.33
CA ILE A 280 -26.59 6.63 7.88
C ILE A 280 -27.37 5.56 7.11
N LYS A 281 -27.90 4.55 7.81
CA LYS A 281 -28.79 3.56 7.22
C LYS A 281 -30.25 4.02 7.29
N TYR A 282 -30.77 4.29 8.49
CA TYR A 282 -32.21 4.47 8.72
C TYR A 282 -32.63 5.93 8.93
N LYS A 283 -33.93 6.22 8.76
CA LYS A 283 -34.54 7.54 8.95
C LYS A 283 -34.31 8.09 10.37
N GLU A 284 -34.36 7.22 11.36
CA GLU A 284 -34.19 7.52 12.79
C GLU A 284 -32.73 7.89 13.10
N GLU A 285 -31.78 7.25 12.41
CA GLU A 285 -30.37 7.61 12.50
C GLU A 285 -30.10 8.97 11.84
N ALA A 286 -30.69 9.25 10.68
CA ALA A 286 -30.58 10.54 9.98
C ALA A 286 -31.05 11.70 10.88
N ARG A 287 -32.27 11.57 11.42
CA ARG A 287 -32.87 12.52 12.36
C ARG A 287 -32.00 12.72 13.61
N LYS A 288 -31.41 11.64 14.14
CA LYS A 288 -30.52 11.66 15.31
C LYS A 288 -29.16 12.29 15.01
N LEU A 289 -28.63 12.14 13.80
CA LEU A 289 -27.38 12.77 13.36
C LEU A 289 -27.58 14.28 13.17
N LEU A 290 -28.65 14.68 12.48
CA LEU A 290 -29.03 16.09 12.32
C LEU A 290 -29.20 16.80 13.67
N PHE A 291 -29.95 16.18 14.59
CA PHE A 291 -30.13 16.69 15.96
C PHE A 291 -28.79 16.86 16.69
N LYS A 292 -27.94 15.82 16.69
CA LYS A 292 -26.60 15.88 17.31
C LYS A 292 -25.70 16.95 16.70
N TYR A 293 -25.69 17.11 15.37
CA TYR A 293 -24.88 18.13 14.71
C TYR A 293 -25.33 19.53 15.11
N ALA A 294 -26.65 19.76 15.13
CA ALA A 294 -27.24 21.01 15.55
C ALA A 294 -26.95 21.36 17.03
N GLU A 295 -27.07 20.38 17.94
CA GLU A 295 -26.64 20.56 19.34
C GLU A 295 -25.15 20.84 19.47
N ALA A 296 -24.29 20.09 18.77
CA ALA A 296 -22.84 20.25 18.86
C ALA A 296 -22.36 21.60 18.31
N ALA A 297 -22.90 22.04 17.17
CA ALA A 297 -22.63 23.36 16.60
C ALA A 297 -23.05 24.49 17.56
N LYS A 298 -24.24 24.41 18.17
CA LYS A 298 -24.69 25.39 19.17
C LYS A 298 -23.85 25.34 20.45
N LYS A 299 -23.53 24.16 20.97
CA LYS A 299 -22.65 23.99 22.14
C LYS A 299 -21.27 24.62 21.89
N MET A 300 -20.69 24.39 20.72
CA MET A 300 -19.36 24.91 20.36
C MET A 300 -19.37 26.42 20.16
N ILE A 301 -20.37 26.99 19.46
CA ILE A 301 -20.46 28.45 19.29
C ILE A 301 -20.82 29.17 20.60
N ASP A 302 -21.46 28.48 21.56
CA ASP A 302 -21.73 29.03 22.88
C ASP A 302 -20.51 28.99 23.81
N SER A 303 -19.77 27.87 23.87
CA SER A 303 -18.64 27.69 24.79
C SER A 303 -17.33 28.35 24.33
N ARG A 304 -17.15 28.61 23.04
CA ARG A 304 -15.92 29.20 22.48
C ARG A 304 -16.05 30.69 22.22
N ASN A 305 -14.90 31.35 22.08
CA ASN A 305 -14.84 32.72 21.58
C ASN A 305 -15.30 32.74 20.11
N ALA A 306 -16.24 33.61 19.78
CA ALA A 306 -16.91 33.65 18.48
C ALA A 306 -17.41 35.06 18.19
N THR A 307 -17.30 35.54 16.95
CA THR A 307 -17.83 36.87 16.59
C THR A 307 -19.35 36.94 16.81
N PRO A 308 -19.92 38.12 17.13
CA PRO A 308 -21.36 38.26 17.36
C PRO A 308 -22.20 37.75 16.18
N ASP A 309 -21.75 38.00 14.95
CA ASP A 309 -22.42 37.54 13.73
C ASP A 309 -22.34 36.02 13.58
N SER A 310 -21.17 35.40 13.80
CA SER A 310 -21.04 33.93 13.79
C SER A 310 -21.96 33.27 14.83
N ARG A 311 -22.02 33.86 16.03
CA ARG A 311 -22.90 33.40 17.11
C ARG A 311 -24.38 33.54 16.74
N LYS A 312 -24.76 34.62 16.06
CA LYS A 312 -26.13 34.86 15.56
C LYS A 312 -26.51 33.88 14.44
N VAL A 313 -25.65 33.71 13.43
CA VAL A 313 -25.89 32.81 12.28
C VAL A 313 -26.02 31.36 12.73
N VAL A 314 -25.09 30.84 13.54
CA VAL A 314 -25.13 29.44 13.99
C VAL A 314 -26.35 29.20 14.88
N LYS A 315 -26.66 30.08 15.83
CA LYS A 315 -27.85 29.92 16.70
C LYS A 315 -29.15 29.94 15.90
N TRP A 316 -29.30 30.87 14.95
CA TRP A 316 -30.50 30.96 14.14
C TRP A 316 -30.72 29.71 13.27
N ASN A 317 -29.69 29.22 12.57
CA ASN A 317 -29.79 28.00 11.75
C ASN A 317 -30.07 26.74 12.59
N VAL A 318 -29.45 26.64 13.78
CA VAL A 318 -29.76 25.55 14.73
C VAL A 318 -31.18 25.66 15.25
N GLU A 319 -31.66 26.85 15.60
CA GLU A 319 -33.01 27.03 16.14
C GLU A 319 -34.09 26.82 15.08
N ASP A 320 -33.86 27.21 13.82
CA ASP A 320 -34.71 26.80 12.68
C ASP A 320 -34.75 25.27 12.53
N THR A 321 -33.59 24.61 12.48
CA THR A 321 -33.50 23.14 12.38
C THR A 321 -34.23 22.45 13.55
N MET A 322 -34.05 22.94 14.78
CA MET A 322 -34.73 22.44 15.97
C MET A 322 -36.22 22.79 16.03
N ASN A 323 -36.68 23.83 15.32
CA ASN A 323 -38.10 24.13 15.14
C ASN A 323 -38.73 23.20 14.09
N TRP A 324 -38.06 22.98 12.96
CA TRP A 324 -38.49 22.05 11.91
C TRP A 324 -38.56 20.61 12.44
N LEU A 325 -37.53 20.13 13.15
CA LEU A 325 -37.52 18.82 13.83
C LEU A 325 -38.70 18.62 14.80
N ARG A 326 -39.24 19.68 15.41
CA ARG A 326 -40.40 19.62 16.32
C ARG A 326 -41.75 19.74 15.61
N ARG A 327 -41.77 20.16 14.34
CA ARG A 327 -43.00 20.29 13.53
C ARG A 327 -43.16 19.07 12.63
N ASP A 328 -42.12 18.72 11.89
CA ASP A 328 -42.16 17.65 10.91
C ASP A 328 -41.84 16.29 11.55
N HIS A 329 -42.81 15.39 11.42
CA HIS A 329 -42.75 13.99 11.84
C HIS A 329 -42.83 13.05 10.62
N SER A 330 -43.24 13.58 9.47
CA SER A 330 -43.39 12.91 8.17
C SER A 330 -42.05 12.72 7.46
N ALA A 331 -41.19 13.74 7.48
CA ALA A 331 -39.91 13.84 6.76
C ALA A 331 -39.16 12.51 6.56
N SER A 332 -38.75 12.26 5.32
CA SER A 332 -38.00 11.09 4.85
C SER A 332 -36.58 11.02 5.45
N LYS A 333 -35.81 9.99 5.11
CA LYS A 333 -34.38 9.93 5.48
C LYS A 333 -33.62 11.04 4.76
N GLU A 334 -33.97 11.26 3.51
CA GLU A 334 -33.37 12.18 2.56
C GLU A 334 -33.57 13.63 3.02
N ASP A 335 -34.78 14.01 3.44
CA ASP A 335 -35.08 15.32 4.05
C ASP A 335 -34.15 15.65 5.26
N TYR A 336 -33.80 14.64 6.08
CA TYR A 336 -32.87 14.84 7.20
C TYR A 336 -31.41 15.00 6.75
N MET A 337 -31.02 14.37 5.65
CA MET A 337 -29.68 14.48 5.08
C MET A 337 -29.50 15.82 4.35
N ASP A 338 -30.46 16.23 3.52
CA ASP A 338 -30.47 17.53 2.84
C ASP A 338 -30.45 18.68 3.85
N ARG A 339 -31.22 18.58 4.94
CA ARG A 339 -31.20 19.57 6.02
C ARG A 339 -29.90 19.54 6.83
N LEU A 340 -29.22 18.39 6.93
CA LEU A 340 -27.89 18.29 7.54
C LEU A 340 -26.81 18.92 6.64
N GLU A 341 -26.84 18.70 5.33
CA GLU A 341 -25.92 19.34 4.40
C GLU A 341 -26.15 20.86 4.38
N HIS A 342 -27.40 21.32 4.31
CA HIS A 342 -27.74 22.73 4.43
C HIS A 342 -27.19 23.33 5.73
N LEU A 343 -27.38 22.66 6.87
CA LEU A 343 -26.88 23.12 8.17
C LEU A 343 -25.35 23.10 8.22
N ARG A 344 -24.66 22.12 7.63
CA ARG A 344 -23.19 22.13 7.45
C ARG A 344 -22.74 23.31 6.58
N LYS A 345 -23.45 23.61 5.50
CA LYS A 345 -23.12 24.69 4.57
C LYS A 345 -23.27 26.09 5.20
N GLN A 346 -24.29 26.28 6.04
CA GLN A 346 -24.51 27.54 6.77
C GLN A 346 -23.60 27.67 8.02
N CYS A 347 -23.50 26.64 8.86
CA CYS A 347 -22.76 26.73 10.12
C CYS A 347 -21.27 26.40 10.00
N GLY A 348 -20.88 25.58 9.01
CA GLY A 348 -19.53 25.02 8.85
C GLY A 348 -18.40 26.07 8.89
N PRO A 349 -18.46 27.15 8.10
CA PRO A 349 -17.41 28.19 8.12
C PRO A 349 -17.26 28.86 9.51
N HIS A 350 -18.36 29.09 10.22
CA HIS A 350 -18.37 29.68 11.55
C HIS A 350 -17.85 28.70 12.61
N VAL A 351 -18.24 27.43 12.54
CA VAL A 351 -17.76 26.36 13.44
C VAL A 351 -16.26 26.11 13.22
N ALA A 352 -15.82 26.04 11.96
CA ALA A 352 -14.40 25.93 11.61
C ALA A 352 -13.59 27.12 12.15
N SER A 353 -14.10 28.35 11.99
CA SER A 353 -13.43 29.56 12.49
C SER A 353 -13.24 29.59 14.01
N VAL A 354 -14.04 28.86 14.80
CA VAL A 354 -13.88 28.79 16.27
C VAL A 354 -13.20 27.50 16.74
N ALA A 355 -12.86 26.59 15.83
CA ALA A 355 -12.07 25.40 16.10
C ALA A 355 -10.60 25.53 15.67
N LYS A 356 -10.33 26.32 14.62
CA LYS A 356 -9.02 26.48 13.98
C LYS A 356 -7.84 26.48 14.95
N ASP A 357 -7.75 27.48 15.83
CA ASP A 357 -6.60 27.69 16.73
C ASP A 357 -6.37 26.50 17.67
N SER A 358 -7.44 25.82 18.08
CA SER A 358 -7.39 24.63 18.93
C SER A 358 -6.79 23.44 18.17
N VAL A 359 -7.21 23.23 16.92
CA VAL A 359 -6.76 22.16 16.02
C VAL A 359 -5.33 22.40 15.53
N GLU A 360 -4.96 23.62 15.15
CA GLU A 360 -3.56 23.99 14.91
C GLU A 360 -2.71 23.71 16.17
N GLY A 361 -3.27 23.99 17.36
CA GLY A 361 -2.68 23.62 18.63
C GLY A 361 -2.55 22.10 18.89
N ILE A 362 -3.37 21.24 18.28
CA ILE A 362 -3.20 19.77 18.30
C ILE A 362 -2.04 19.39 17.39
N CYS A 363 -2.08 19.81 16.12
CA CYS A 363 -1.07 19.50 15.11
C CYS A 363 0.33 19.94 15.56
N SER A 364 0.45 21.18 16.05
CA SER A 364 1.69 21.72 16.61
C SER A 364 2.17 20.91 17.83
N LYS A 365 1.28 20.55 18.76
CA LYS A 365 1.69 19.82 19.97
C LYS A 365 2.19 18.41 19.64
N ILE A 366 1.56 17.70 18.71
CA ILE A 366 2.00 16.37 18.27
C ILE A 366 3.35 16.44 17.53
N TYR A 367 3.54 17.40 16.63
CA TYR A 367 4.84 17.64 16.00
C TYR A 367 5.96 17.86 17.04
N HIS A 368 5.76 18.76 18.01
CA HIS A 368 6.76 19.06 19.03
C HIS A 368 7.08 17.89 19.98
N ILE A 369 6.10 17.04 20.30
CA ILE A 369 6.36 15.78 21.05
C ILE A 369 7.15 14.80 20.17
N SER A 370 6.83 14.70 18.87
CA SER A 370 7.60 13.87 17.92
C SER A 370 9.07 14.30 17.87
N ALA A 371 9.34 15.60 17.74
CA ALA A 371 10.70 16.15 17.75
C ALA A 371 11.45 15.96 19.08
N GLU A 372 10.75 15.84 20.22
CA GLU A 372 11.36 15.39 21.49
C GLU A 372 11.71 13.91 21.45
N TYR A 373 10.79 13.07 20.98
CA TYR A 373 10.99 11.63 20.91
C TYR A 373 12.11 11.26 19.93
N VAL A 374 12.22 11.94 18.79
CA VAL A 374 13.35 11.83 17.85
C VAL A 374 14.68 12.14 18.54
N ARG A 375 14.79 13.27 19.27
CA ARG A 375 16.02 13.60 20.02
C ARG A 375 16.40 12.53 21.04
N ARG A 376 15.41 11.93 21.71
CA ARG A 376 15.61 10.84 22.69
C ARG A 376 16.04 9.51 22.04
N ILE A 377 15.50 9.18 20.86
CA ILE A 377 15.90 8.00 20.06
C ILE A 377 17.32 8.21 19.52
N ARG A 378 17.59 9.38 18.92
CA ARG A 378 18.91 9.77 18.40
C ARG A 378 19.98 9.69 19.48
N GLN A 379 19.73 10.26 20.66
CA GLN A 379 20.70 10.22 21.76
C GLN A 379 20.98 8.79 22.25
N ALA A 380 19.95 7.96 22.43
CA ALA A 380 20.14 6.56 22.84
C ALA A 380 20.93 5.76 21.80
N HIS A 381 20.66 5.99 20.50
CA HIS A 381 21.37 5.30 19.42
C HIS A 381 22.84 5.75 19.33
N LEU A 382 23.14 7.05 19.47
CA LEU A 382 24.52 7.55 19.52
C LEU A 382 25.28 7.00 20.74
N THR A 383 24.63 6.87 21.90
CA THR A 383 25.21 6.22 23.08
C THR A 383 25.54 4.75 22.79
N LEU A 384 24.61 3.99 22.21
CA LEU A 384 24.80 2.58 21.87
C LEU A 384 25.97 2.35 20.88
N LEU A 385 26.07 3.19 19.84
CA LEU A 385 27.18 3.12 18.88
C LEU A 385 28.52 3.43 19.56
N LYS A 386 28.55 4.43 20.44
CA LYS A 386 29.74 4.75 21.24
C LYS A 386 30.16 3.62 22.18
N GLU A 387 29.21 2.96 22.85
CA GLU A 387 29.46 1.76 23.69
C GLU A 387 30.00 0.59 22.86
N CYS A 388 29.61 0.50 21.58
CA CYS A 388 30.15 -0.46 20.61
C CYS A 388 31.48 -0.01 19.96
N ASN A 389 32.08 1.10 20.40
CA ASN A 389 33.29 1.73 19.83
C ASN A 389 33.16 2.13 18.34
N ILE A 390 31.96 2.46 17.89
CA ILE A 390 31.67 2.93 16.53
C ILE A 390 31.60 4.47 16.54
N SER A 391 32.52 5.12 15.81
CA SER A 391 32.41 6.56 15.56
C SER A 391 31.31 6.86 14.55
N VAL A 392 30.57 7.95 14.80
CA VAL A 392 29.60 8.53 13.87
C VAL A 392 30.16 9.80 13.24
N ASP A 393 31.11 10.46 13.91
CA ASP A 393 31.85 11.61 13.40
C ASP A 393 33.12 11.13 12.67
N GLY A 394 33.48 11.79 11.57
CA GLY A 394 34.74 11.53 10.87
C GLY A 394 34.72 10.49 9.74
N THR A 395 33.56 10.07 9.23
CA THR A 395 33.50 9.46 7.89
C THR A 395 33.80 10.55 6.86
N GLU A 396 35.02 10.55 6.30
CA GLU A 396 35.36 11.46 5.20
C GLU A 396 34.40 11.27 4.02
N PRO A 397 34.11 12.33 3.24
CA PRO A 397 33.28 12.23 2.05
C PRO A 397 33.90 11.21 1.08
N THR A 398 33.26 10.05 0.94
CA THR A 398 33.72 9.02 0.00
C THR A 398 33.68 9.62 -1.40
N GLU A 399 34.83 9.73 -2.07
CA GLU A 399 34.89 10.27 -3.44
C GLU A 399 34.02 9.44 -4.39
N VAL A 400 32.87 10.00 -4.77
CA VAL A 400 31.95 9.37 -5.69
C VAL A 400 32.39 9.72 -7.11
N GLN A 401 32.77 8.70 -7.89
CA GLN A 401 33.01 8.87 -9.32
C GLN A 401 31.71 9.31 -10.00
N ASP A 402 31.72 10.41 -10.77
CA ASP A 402 30.56 10.80 -11.58
C ASP A 402 30.42 9.87 -12.78
N ARG A 403 29.72 8.75 -12.55
CA ARG A 403 29.48 7.69 -13.53
C ARG A 403 28.06 7.16 -13.41
N LEU A 404 27.52 6.69 -14.53
CA LEU A 404 26.22 6.02 -14.58
C LEU A 404 26.37 4.52 -14.29
N VAL A 405 25.55 3.99 -13.38
CA VAL A 405 25.53 2.59 -12.97
C VAL A 405 24.11 2.08 -12.79
N TYR A 406 23.92 0.76 -12.95
CA TYR A 406 22.66 0.12 -12.55
C TYR A 406 22.42 0.29 -11.05
N CYS A 407 21.17 0.52 -10.65
CA CYS A 407 20.87 0.86 -9.27
C CYS A 407 21.14 -0.31 -8.30
N TYR A 408 21.81 0.00 -7.18
CA TYR A 408 22.10 -0.93 -6.10
C TYR A 408 21.33 -0.53 -4.83
N PRO A 409 21.08 -1.46 -3.89
CA PRO A 409 20.42 -1.14 -2.62
C PRO A 409 21.20 -0.09 -1.83
N VAL A 410 20.50 0.77 -1.09
CA VAL A 410 21.13 1.84 -0.31
C VAL A 410 22.13 1.26 0.68
N ARG A 411 23.31 1.90 0.77
CA ARG A 411 24.40 1.53 1.67
C ARG A 411 24.46 2.51 2.82
N LEU A 412 24.92 2.07 3.99
CA LEU A 412 25.17 2.93 5.14
C LEU A 412 26.67 3.19 5.26
N SER A 413 27.06 4.43 5.56
CA SER A 413 28.46 4.80 5.82
C SER A 413 28.97 4.29 7.17
N ILE A 414 28.07 4.18 8.14
CA ILE A 414 28.35 3.75 9.51
C ILE A 414 28.25 2.21 9.60
N PRO A 415 29.25 1.51 10.19
CA PRO A 415 29.20 0.06 10.33
C PRO A 415 28.11 -0.37 11.32
N SER A 416 27.45 -1.50 11.06
CA SER A 416 26.41 -2.01 11.96
C SER A 416 27.00 -2.51 13.29
N PRO A 417 26.41 -2.16 14.45
CA PRO A 417 26.88 -2.65 15.74
C PRO A 417 26.71 -4.16 15.89
N PRO A 418 27.44 -4.81 16.81
CA PRO A 418 27.18 -6.18 17.24
C PRO A 418 25.69 -6.37 17.54
N GLN A 419 25.09 -7.39 16.93
CA GLN A 419 23.65 -7.62 17.06
C GLN A 419 23.36 -8.54 18.25
N PRO A 420 22.25 -8.33 18.98
CA PRO A 420 21.91 -9.13 20.14
C PRO A 420 21.26 -10.46 19.69
N ARG A 421 21.01 -11.39 20.62
CA ARG A 421 20.26 -12.60 20.28
C ARG A 421 18.78 -12.26 20.06
N VAL A 422 18.28 -12.60 18.87
CA VAL A 422 16.84 -12.73 18.56
C VAL A 422 16.50 -14.22 18.48
N GLU A 423 15.41 -14.61 19.10
CA GLU A 423 14.90 -15.99 19.06
C GLU A 423 13.98 -16.15 17.85
N LEU A 424 14.06 -17.30 17.17
CA LEU A 424 13.15 -17.69 16.09
C LEU A 424 12.53 -19.05 16.44
N HIS A 425 11.20 -19.13 16.39
CA HIS A 425 10.47 -20.39 16.35
C HIS A 425 9.37 -20.34 15.29
N PHE A 426 8.85 -21.50 14.89
CA PHE A 426 7.76 -21.59 13.91
C PHE A 426 6.48 -22.10 14.58
N GLU A 427 5.39 -21.39 14.36
CA GLU A 427 4.02 -21.78 14.73
C GLU A 427 3.28 -22.09 13.42
N ASN A 428 3.24 -23.37 13.03
CA ASN A 428 2.79 -23.80 11.70
C ASN A 428 3.59 -23.06 10.58
N ASP A 429 2.91 -22.48 9.59
CA ASP A 429 3.50 -21.64 8.54
C ASP A 429 3.76 -20.17 8.96
N VAL A 430 3.96 -19.89 10.26
CA VAL A 430 4.32 -18.55 10.76
C VAL A 430 5.66 -18.57 11.48
N ALA A 431 6.62 -17.77 11.00
CA ALA A 431 7.85 -17.45 11.72
C ALA A 431 7.55 -16.42 12.81
N CYS A 432 7.88 -16.76 14.06
CA CYS A 432 7.76 -15.90 15.22
C CYS A 432 9.16 -15.49 15.68
N LEU A 433 9.48 -14.19 15.59
CA LEU A 433 10.76 -13.66 16.04
C LEU A 433 10.57 -12.91 17.36
N ARG A 434 11.38 -13.21 18.37
CA ARG A 434 11.28 -12.59 19.72
C ARG A 434 12.56 -11.88 20.13
N TYR A 435 12.41 -10.66 20.66
CA TYR A 435 13.46 -9.88 21.31
C TYR A 435 12.95 -9.31 22.63
N LYS A 436 13.66 -9.50 23.75
CA LYS A 436 13.26 -9.00 25.09
C LYS A 436 11.77 -9.21 25.44
N GLY A 437 11.21 -10.37 25.08
CA GLY A 437 9.79 -10.71 25.26
C GLY A 437 8.89 -10.32 24.07
N GLU A 438 9.14 -9.17 23.44
CA GLU A 438 8.40 -8.65 22.29
C GLU A 438 8.50 -9.56 21.06
N MET A 439 7.34 -9.94 20.50
CA MET A 439 7.24 -10.85 19.37
C MET A 439 6.71 -10.13 18.13
N VAL A 440 7.33 -10.38 16.98
CA VAL A 440 6.80 -10.06 15.65
C VAL A 440 6.58 -11.36 14.87
N LYS A 441 5.62 -11.36 13.94
CA LYS A 441 5.24 -12.53 13.15
C LYS A 441 5.27 -12.22 11.66
N VAL A 442 5.68 -13.21 10.87
CA VAL A 442 5.68 -13.17 9.40
C VAL A 442 5.41 -14.57 8.85
N ASN A 443 4.61 -14.71 7.80
CA ASN A 443 4.33 -16.02 7.22
C ASN A 443 5.58 -16.61 6.56
N ARG A 444 5.66 -17.95 6.53
CA ARG A 444 6.86 -18.70 6.17
C ARG A 444 7.36 -18.41 4.75
N GLY A 445 6.43 -18.18 3.80
CA GLY A 445 6.76 -17.72 2.45
C GLY A 445 7.46 -16.37 2.44
N HIS A 446 6.97 -15.38 3.18
CA HIS A 446 7.61 -14.07 3.29
C HIS A 446 8.90 -14.10 4.11
N PHE A 447 9.05 -15.00 5.09
CA PHE A 447 10.33 -15.22 5.76
C PHE A 447 11.41 -15.70 4.76
N SER A 448 11.09 -16.67 3.90
CA SER A 448 11.97 -17.11 2.82
C SER A 448 12.21 -16.03 1.75
N LYS A 449 11.21 -15.19 1.43
CA LYS A 449 11.39 -14.01 0.57
C LYS A 449 12.44 -13.06 1.13
N LEU A 450 12.36 -12.75 2.43
CA LEU A 450 13.31 -11.88 3.11
C LEU A 450 14.72 -12.48 3.14
N GLU A 451 14.86 -13.80 3.28
CA GLU A 451 16.16 -14.48 3.17
C GLU A 451 16.78 -14.34 1.78
N LEU A 452 15.98 -14.49 0.71
CA LEU A 452 16.43 -14.29 -0.67
C LEU A 452 16.80 -12.82 -0.93
N LEU A 453 15.93 -11.87 -0.57
CA LEU A 453 16.19 -10.43 -0.68
C LEU A 453 17.46 -10.04 0.06
N TYR A 454 17.71 -10.58 1.25
CA TYR A 454 18.93 -10.38 2.02
C TYR A 454 20.16 -10.95 1.29
N ARG A 455 20.05 -12.17 0.74
CA ARG A 455 21.12 -12.82 -0.04
C ARG A 455 21.54 -12.02 -1.29
N TYR A 456 20.60 -11.36 -1.97
CA TYR A 456 20.90 -10.50 -3.12
C TYR A 456 21.37 -9.09 -2.74
N SER A 457 21.03 -8.60 -1.54
CA SER A 457 21.15 -7.17 -1.22
C SER A 457 22.18 -6.85 -0.15
N CYS A 458 22.31 -7.69 0.88
CA CYS A 458 23.18 -7.46 2.02
C CYS A 458 24.63 -7.87 1.71
N ILE A 459 25.57 -6.95 1.97
CA ILE A 459 27.01 -7.15 1.69
C ILE A 459 27.89 -7.15 2.95
N ASP A 460 27.36 -6.74 4.10
CA ASP A 460 28.11 -6.64 5.36
C ASP A 460 27.86 -7.83 6.32
N ASP A 461 27.16 -8.86 5.86
CA ASP A 461 26.79 -10.04 6.65
C ASP A 461 26.76 -11.32 5.79
N PRO A 462 27.90 -11.78 5.25
CA PRO A 462 27.96 -12.98 4.41
C PRO A 462 27.62 -14.28 5.15
N ARG A 463 27.54 -14.26 6.48
CA ARG A 463 27.23 -15.42 7.34
C ARG A 463 25.81 -15.39 7.92
N PHE A 464 24.99 -14.38 7.59
CA PHE A 464 23.61 -14.21 8.07
C PHE A 464 23.51 -14.06 9.61
N GLU A 465 24.57 -13.62 10.27
CA GLU A 465 24.66 -13.44 11.73
C GLU A 465 23.80 -12.27 12.22
N LYS A 466 23.54 -11.28 11.36
CA LYS A 466 22.70 -10.10 11.63
C LYS A 466 21.26 -10.28 11.11
N PHE A 467 21.00 -11.32 10.31
CA PHE A 467 19.75 -11.52 9.56
C PHE A 467 18.50 -11.48 10.46
N LEU A 468 18.43 -12.31 11.51
CA LEU A 468 17.25 -12.38 12.39
C LEU A 468 16.96 -11.05 13.10
N CYS A 469 18.00 -10.29 13.45
CA CYS A 469 17.85 -8.98 14.06
C CYS A 469 17.30 -7.95 13.08
N ARG A 470 17.81 -7.93 11.85
CA ARG A 470 17.31 -7.05 10.78
C ARG A 470 15.88 -7.41 10.36
N VAL A 471 15.52 -8.70 10.33
CA VAL A 471 14.13 -9.16 10.10
C VAL A 471 13.21 -8.76 11.26
N TRP A 472 13.66 -8.83 12.52
CA TRP A 472 12.88 -8.36 13.66
C TRP A 472 12.67 -6.84 13.61
N CYS A 473 13.73 -6.06 13.36
CA CYS A 473 13.68 -4.61 13.17
C CYS A 473 12.71 -4.22 12.04
N LEU A 474 12.78 -4.89 10.89
CA LEU A 474 11.90 -4.68 9.74
C LEU A 474 10.42 -4.86 10.10
N ASN A 475 10.07 -6.03 10.64
CA ASN A 475 8.68 -6.33 10.98
C ASN A 475 8.17 -5.41 12.12
N LYS A 476 9.04 -5.04 13.09
CA LYS A 476 8.68 -4.08 14.14
C LYS A 476 8.49 -2.66 13.58
N ARG A 477 9.34 -2.21 12.65
CA ARG A 477 9.22 -0.89 12.01
C ARG A 477 7.91 -0.74 11.23
N TYR A 478 7.56 -1.72 10.38
CA TYR A 478 6.30 -1.68 9.64
C TYR A 478 5.07 -1.86 10.54
N GLN A 479 5.13 -2.70 11.58
CA GLN A 479 4.10 -2.75 12.62
C GLN A 479 3.89 -1.37 13.28
N VAL A 480 4.96 -0.64 13.61
CA VAL A 480 4.86 0.66 14.28
C VAL A 480 4.38 1.78 13.33
N MET A 481 4.74 1.71 12.05
CA MET A 481 4.26 2.61 10.99
C MET A 481 2.73 2.52 10.82
N PHE A 482 2.19 1.31 10.71
CA PHE A 482 0.74 1.10 10.55
C PHE A 482 -0.01 1.22 11.88
N GLY A 483 0.59 0.77 12.98
CA GLY A 483 0.01 0.74 14.31
C GLY A 483 -0.37 -0.67 14.78
N SER A 484 -1.11 -0.73 15.88
CA SER A 484 -1.43 -1.98 16.60
C SER A 484 -2.92 -2.34 16.56
N GLY A 485 -3.75 -1.49 15.97
CA GLY A 485 -5.17 -1.75 15.77
C GLY A 485 -5.42 -2.86 14.76
N VAL A 486 -6.51 -3.60 14.96
CA VAL A 486 -6.94 -4.62 13.98
C VAL A 486 -7.33 -3.91 12.69
N ASN A 487 -6.59 -4.19 11.62
CA ASN A 487 -6.71 -3.53 10.31
C ASN A 487 -6.44 -2.01 10.33
N GLU A 488 -5.57 -1.55 11.24
CA GLU A 488 -4.90 -0.24 11.13
C GLU A 488 -3.90 -0.29 9.95
N GLY A 489 -3.82 0.77 9.15
CA GLY A 489 -2.94 0.85 7.98
C GLY A 489 -3.35 0.03 6.74
N SER A 490 -4.30 -0.91 6.85
CA SER A 490 -4.67 -1.80 5.73
C SER A 490 -5.31 -1.08 4.53
N GLY A 491 -5.77 0.16 4.72
CA GLY A 491 -6.35 1.03 3.69
C GLY A 491 -5.42 2.12 3.19
N LEU A 492 -4.09 2.00 3.37
CA LEU A 492 -3.11 3.02 2.93
C LEU A 492 -2.44 2.68 1.60
N GLN A 493 -2.31 1.39 1.26
CA GLN A 493 -1.72 0.90 0.02
C GLN A 493 -2.08 -0.59 -0.18
N GLY A 494 -2.47 -0.98 -1.40
CA GLY A 494 -2.48 -2.37 -1.85
C GLY A 494 -1.42 -2.58 -2.93
N ALA A 495 -0.88 -3.79 -3.10
CA ALA A 495 0.07 -4.10 -4.19
C ALA A 495 -0.67 -4.66 -5.43
N LEU A 496 -0.14 -4.48 -6.64
CA LEU A 496 -0.81 -4.98 -7.86
C LEU A 496 -0.84 -6.53 -7.90
N PRO A 497 -1.80 -7.15 -8.63
CA PRO A 497 -1.81 -8.60 -8.85
C PRO A 497 -0.54 -9.14 -9.52
N VAL A 498 -0.22 -10.42 -9.30
CA VAL A 498 0.96 -11.06 -9.92
C VAL A 498 0.96 -10.95 -11.46
N PRO A 499 -0.14 -11.29 -12.19
CA PRO A 499 -0.15 -11.18 -13.65
C PRO A 499 0.01 -9.75 -14.17
N VAL A 500 -0.41 -8.75 -13.39
CA VAL A 500 -0.28 -7.32 -13.75
C VAL A 500 1.20 -6.90 -13.72
N PHE A 501 1.96 -7.33 -12.71
CA PHE A 501 3.42 -7.14 -12.69
C PHE A 501 4.14 -7.89 -13.82
N GLU A 502 3.72 -9.13 -14.12
CA GLU A 502 4.25 -9.91 -15.24
C GLU A 502 4.02 -9.19 -16.58
N ALA A 503 2.82 -8.64 -16.80
CA ALA A 503 2.48 -7.86 -17.99
C ALA A 503 3.25 -6.52 -18.06
N LEU A 504 3.40 -5.81 -16.94
CA LEU A 504 4.21 -4.58 -16.86
C LEU A 504 5.68 -4.85 -17.25
N ASN A 505 6.25 -5.96 -16.80
CA ASN A 505 7.59 -6.39 -17.19
C ASN A 505 7.67 -6.77 -18.68
N LYS A 506 6.78 -7.67 -19.13
CA LYS A 506 6.74 -8.21 -20.50
C LYS A 506 6.52 -7.12 -21.56
N GLN A 507 5.54 -6.24 -21.35
CA GLN A 507 5.06 -5.29 -22.37
C GLN A 507 5.78 -3.94 -22.32
N PHE A 508 6.08 -3.43 -21.12
CA PHE A 508 6.65 -2.09 -20.90
C PHE A 508 8.03 -2.12 -20.24
N GLY A 509 8.65 -3.30 -20.11
CA GLY A 509 10.00 -3.45 -19.57
C GLY A 509 10.15 -2.98 -18.13
N VAL A 510 9.08 -2.91 -17.34
CA VAL A 510 9.14 -2.46 -15.94
C VAL A 510 10.00 -3.42 -15.13
N THR A 511 10.93 -2.90 -14.34
CA THR A 511 11.79 -3.72 -13.47
C THR A 511 11.84 -3.27 -12.02
N PHE A 512 11.09 -2.22 -11.66
CA PHE A 512 11.29 -1.49 -10.39
C PHE A 512 9.97 -0.88 -9.90
N GLU A 513 9.71 -0.95 -8.59
CA GLU A 513 8.57 -0.32 -7.92
C GLU A 513 9.00 0.97 -7.20
N CYS A 514 8.39 2.11 -7.55
CA CYS A 514 8.69 3.40 -6.91
C CYS A 514 8.22 3.47 -5.44
N PHE A 515 7.22 2.67 -5.05
CA PHE A 515 6.64 2.70 -3.70
C PHE A 515 6.33 1.29 -3.19
N ALA A 516 7.31 0.66 -2.54
CA ALA A 516 7.11 -0.66 -1.94
C ALA A 516 7.84 -0.80 -0.59
N SER A 517 7.93 -2.03 -0.13
CA SER A 517 8.64 -2.49 1.06
C SER A 517 9.21 -3.88 0.78
N PRO A 518 10.21 -4.35 1.56
CA PRO A 518 10.67 -5.74 1.48
C PRO A 518 9.53 -6.78 1.63
N LEU A 519 8.45 -6.39 2.32
CA LEU A 519 7.28 -7.23 2.58
C LEU A 519 6.39 -7.35 1.34
N ASN A 520 5.95 -6.24 0.74
CA ASN A 520 4.98 -6.26 -0.38
C ASN A 520 5.60 -6.27 -1.80
N CYS A 521 6.88 -5.93 -1.98
CA CYS A 521 7.48 -5.77 -3.31
C CYS A 521 7.38 -7.02 -4.21
N TYR A 522 7.23 -6.82 -5.51
CA TYR A 522 7.31 -7.86 -6.52
C TYR A 522 8.75 -8.09 -7.00
N PHE A 523 9.51 -7.02 -7.25
CA PHE A 523 10.90 -7.10 -7.71
C PHE A 523 11.92 -7.07 -6.55
N LYS A 524 13.17 -7.49 -6.81
CA LYS A 524 14.32 -7.27 -5.90
C LYS A 524 14.90 -5.84 -5.92
N GLN A 525 14.21 -4.90 -6.59
CA GLN A 525 14.61 -3.50 -6.68
C GLN A 525 13.39 -2.57 -6.60
N PHE A 526 13.38 -1.72 -5.58
CA PHE A 526 12.27 -0.84 -5.26
C PHE A 526 12.76 0.35 -4.42
N CYS A 527 11.93 1.37 -4.31
CA CYS A 527 12.07 2.44 -3.32
C CYS A 527 11.13 2.19 -2.13
N SER A 528 11.54 2.57 -0.93
CA SER A 528 10.78 2.37 0.31
C SER A 528 11.12 3.42 1.38
N ALA A 529 10.30 3.51 2.43
CA ALA A 529 10.40 4.55 3.45
C ALA A 529 11.64 4.46 4.36
N PHE A 530 12.20 3.27 4.60
CA PHE A 530 13.15 3.05 5.70
C PHE A 530 14.53 2.59 5.20
N PRO A 531 15.38 3.50 4.65
CA PRO A 531 16.69 3.14 4.09
C PRO A 531 17.65 2.50 5.11
N ASP A 532 17.43 2.73 6.41
CA ASP A 532 18.24 2.22 7.51
C ASP A 532 18.01 0.73 7.84
N ILE A 533 16.91 0.15 7.33
CA ILE A 533 16.56 -1.27 7.47
C ILE A 533 16.38 -1.91 6.09
N ASP A 534 15.56 -1.30 5.23
CA ASP A 534 15.10 -1.90 3.98
C ASP A 534 16.23 -2.04 2.94
N GLY A 535 17.32 -1.27 3.07
CA GLY A 535 18.51 -1.37 2.21
C GLY A 535 19.19 -2.75 2.28
N PHE A 536 19.10 -3.43 3.43
CA PHE A 536 19.58 -4.81 3.58
C PHE A 536 18.71 -5.84 2.83
N PHE A 537 17.51 -5.44 2.38
CA PHE A 537 16.53 -6.28 1.69
C PHE A 537 16.10 -5.73 0.31
N GLY A 538 16.90 -4.83 -0.29
CA GLY A 538 16.74 -4.41 -1.69
C GLY A 538 16.24 -2.99 -1.91
N SER A 539 15.92 -2.21 -0.87
CA SER A 539 15.50 -0.82 -1.06
C SER A 539 16.62 0.06 -1.59
N ARG A 540 16.28 0.97 -2.51
CA ARG A 540 17.14 2.04 -3.01
C ARG A 540 17.01 3.35 -2.20
N GLY A 541 16.23 3.33 -1.12
CA GLY A 541 15.85 4.46 -0.28
C GLY A 541 14.49 5.08 -0.67
N PRO A 542 14.09 6.20 -0.03
CA PRO A 542 12.85 6.90 -0.36
C PRO A 542 12.86 7.41 -1.80
N PHE A 543 11.71 7.40 -2.47
CA PHE A 543 11.63 7.72 -3.90
C PHE A 543 12.09 9.16 -4.23
N PHE A 544 11.75 10.13 -3.38
CA PHE A 544 12.19 11.53 -3.52
C PHE A 544 13.72 11.73 -3.40
N SER A 545 14.46 10.72 -2.92
CA SER A 545 15.92 10.70 -2.85
C SER A 545 16.55 9.78 -3.92
N PHE A 546 15.75 9.27 -4.86
CA PHE A 546 16.16 8.38 -5.94
C PHE A 546 15.98 9.08 -7.29
N SER A 547 17.09 9.31 -7.99
CA SER A 547 17.13 10.07 -9.24
C SER A 547 17.64 9.19 -10.40
N PRO A 548 16.78 8.37 -11.03
CA PRO A 548 17.14 7.57 -12.18
C PRO A 548 17.32 8.44 -13.43
N ALA A 549 18.39 8.21 -14.17
CA ALA A 549 18.56 8.73 -15.53
C ALA A 549 17.77 7.88 -16.55
N SER A 550 17.73 6.56 -16.38
CA SER A 550 16.99 5.64 -17.27
C SER A 550 16.29 4.56 -16.46
N GLY A 551 15.26 3.95 -17.06
CA GLY A 551 14.57 2.77 -16.54
C GLY A 551 13.07 2.80 -16.88
N SER A 552 12.40 1.68 -16.62
CA SER A 552 10.93 1.62 -16.66
C SER A 552 10.40 1.14 -15.31
N PHE A 553 9.42 1.89 -14.79
CA PHE A 553 9.04 1.92 -13.38
C PHE A 553 7.53 1.77 -13.21
N GLU A 554 7.11 0.99 -12.23
CA GLU A 554 5.75 1.04 -11.65
C GLU A 554 5.73 2.09 -10.54
N ALA A 555 4.60 2.78 -10.38
CA ALA A 555 4.38 3.65 -9.23
C ALA A 555 2.93 3.61 -8.73
N ASN A 556 2.73 2.92 -7.61
CA ASN A 556 1.48 2.83 -6.88
C ASN A 556 1.64 3.49 -5.49
N PRO A 557 1.55 4.83 -5.37
CA PRO A 557 1.89 5.55 -4.15
C PRO A 557 0.91 5.28 -2.99
N PRO A 558 1.37 5.36 -1.72
CA PRO A 558 0.49 5.39 -0.57
C PRO A 558 -0.49 6.57 -0.63
N PHE A 559 -1.69 6.36 -0.09
CA PHE A 559 -2.82 7.28 -0.20
C PHE A 559 -2.69 8.53 0.68
N CYS A 560 -1.91 9.50 0.21
CA CYS A 560 -1.74 10.84 0.78
C CYS A 560 -1.60 11.86 -0.37
N GLU A 561 -2.44 12.90 -0.40
CA GLU A 561 -2.50 13.88 -1.50
C GLU A 561 -1.18 14.64 -1.66
N GLU A 562 -0.59 15.05 -0.55
CA GLU A 562 0.66 15.79 -0.47
C GLU A 562 1.86 14.96 -0.96
N LEU A 563 1.86 13.65 -0.69
CA LEU A 563 2.84 12.69 -1.22
C LEU A 563 2.64 12.48 -2.73
N MET A 564 1.40 12.42 -3.20
CA MET A 564 1.09 12.23 -4.62
C MET A 564 1.47 13.45 -5.47
N ASP A 565 1.25 14.70 -5.05
CA ASP A 565 1.71 15.85 -5.86
C ASP A 565 3.26 15.95 -5.89
N ALA A 566 3.92 15.70 -4.76
CA ALA A 566 5.38 15.63 -4.71
C ALA A 566 5.94 14.53 -5.63
N MET A 567 5.25 13.39 -5.74
CA MET A 567 5.57 12.32 -6.67
C MET A 567 5.44 12.78 -8.13
N VAL A 568 4.34 13.44 -8.50
CA VAL A 568 4.14 13.93 -9.88
C VAL A 568 5.21 14.96 -10.22
N LYS A 569 5.54 15.87 -9.29
CA LYS A 569 6.66 16.80 -9.48
C LYS A 569 7.97 16.08 -9.75
N HIS A 570 8.33 15.10 -8.91
CA HIS A 570 9.58 14.35 -9.07
C HIS A 570 9.64 13.59 -10.40
N PHE A 571 8.52 13.02 -10.88
CA PHE A 571 8.47 12.44 -12.23
C PHE A 571 8.72 13.49 -13.32
N GLU A 572 8.04 14.65 -13.28
CA GLU A 572 8.21 15.70 -14.30
C GLU A 572 9.63 16.27 -14.30
N ASP A 573 10.23 16.47 -13.13
CA ASP A 573 11.62 16.90 -12.98
C ASP A 573 12.59 15.85 -13.56
N LEU A 574 12.41 14.55 -13.28
CA LEU A 574 13.25 13.48 -13.82
C LEU A 574 13.10 13.28 -15.34
N LEU A 575 11.87 13.40 -15.86
CA LEU A 575 11.56 13.20 -17.29
C LEU A 575 12.06 14.35 -18.17
N GLU A 576 12.17 15.57 -17.63
CA GLU A 576 12.77 16.71 -18.33
C GLU A 576 14.30 16.64 -18.34
N HIS A 577 14.93 16.28 -17.21
CA HIS A 577 16.38 16.33 -17.05
C HIS A 577 17.12 15.09 -17.61
N SER A 578 16.43 14.17 -18.28
CA SER A 578 17.05 13.00 -18.92
C SER A 578 16.70 12.85 -20.40
N SER A 579 17.73 12.63 -21.22
CA SER A 579 17.62 12.19 -22.61
C SER A 579 17.53 10.66 -22.77
N GLU A 580 17.88 9.90 -21.74
CA GLU A 580 17.87 8.44 -21.77
C GLU A 580 16.44 7.87 -21.64
N PRO A 581 16.16 6.63 -22.08
CA PRO A 581 14.81 6.08 -22.01
C PRO A 581 14.28 6.03 -20.57
N LEU A 582 13.24 6.80 -20.27
CA LEU A 582 12.65 6.90 -18.94
C LEU A 582 11.11 6.85 -19.01
N SER A 583 10.52 5.94 -18.22
CA SER A 583 9.09 5.63 -18.24
C SER A 583 8.56 5.34 -16.84
N PHE A 584 7.50 6.03 -16.44
CA PHE A 584 6.75 5.77 -15.21
C PHE A 584 5.31 5.39 -15.57
N ILE A 585 4.83 4.26 -15.04
CA ILE A 585 3.45 3.80 -15.16
C ILE A 585 2.82 3.92 -13.78
N ILE A 586 1.98 4.94 -13.61
CA ILE A 586 1.41 5.34 -12.33
C ILE A 586 0.02 4.75 -12.15
N PHE A 587 -0.25 4.20 -10.96
CA PHE A 587 -1.53 3.66 -10.53
C PHE A 587 -2.06 4.50 -9.37
N VAL A 588 -3.14 5.25 -9.57
CA VAL A 588 -3.82 5.99 -8.50
C VAL A 588 -5.33 5.75 -8.53
N PRO A 589 -6.03 5.82 -7.39
CA PRO A 589 -7.49 5.75 -7.37
C PRO A 589 -8.12 6.90 -8.17
N GLU A 590 -9.21 6.60 -8.88
CA GLU A 590 -9.96 7.60 -9.66
C GLU A 590 -10.90 8.42 -8.76
N TRP A 591 -10.32 9.15 -7.80
CA TRP A 591 -11.07 10.13 -7.01
C TRP A 591 -11.27 11.40 -7.84
N ARG A 592 -12.54 11.71 -8.15
CA ARG A 592 -12.96 12.87 -8.96
C ARG A 592 -13.97 13.80 -8.28
N ASP A 593 -14.35 13.52 -7.03
CA ASP A 593 -15.29 14.35 -6.25
C ASP A 593 -14.73 14.68 -4.85
N PRO A 594 -13.86 15.71 -4.73
CA PRO A 594 -13.20 16.46 -5.80
C PRO A 594 -12.01 15.68 -6.42
N PRO A 595 -11.52 16.07 -7.61
CA PRO A 595 -10.32 15.46 -8.18
C PRO A 595 -9.08 15.90 -7.40
N THR A 596 -8.16 14.96 -7.12
CA THR A 596 -6.91 15.31 -6.45
C THR A 596 -6.03 16.20 -7.35
N PRO A 597 -5.22 17.12 -6.77
CA PRO A 597 -4.27 17.92 -7.54
C PRO A 597 -3.30 17.04 -8.35
N ALA A 598 -2.84 15.94 -7.75
CA ALA A 598 -1.92 14.99 -8.39
C ALA A 598 -2.53 14.31 -9.63
N LEU A 599 -3.77 13.80 -9.54
CA LEU A 599 -4.46 13.21 -10.69
C LEU A 599 -4.61 14.24 -11.82
N THR A 600 -5.17 15.42 -11.49
CA THR A 600 -5.36 16.54 -12.44
C THR A 600 -4.05 16.90 -13.15
N ARG A 601 -2.94 16.95 -12.41
CA ARG A 601 -1.61 17.28 -12.92
C ARG A 601 -1.05 16.19 -13.85
N MET A 602 -1.24 14.91 -13.52
CA MET A 602 -0.84 13.81 -14.41
C MET A 602 -1.66 13.77 -15.71
N GLU A 603 -2.96 14.05 -15.62
CA GLU A 603 -3.85 14.17 -16.79
C GLU A 603 -3.43 15.34 -17.72
N ALA A 604 -2.87 16.41 -17.15
CA ALA A 604 -2.39 17.59 -17.88
C ALA A 604 -0.91 17.53 -18.32
N SER A 605 -0.11 16.56 -17.83
CA SER A 605 1.34 16.57 -18.03
C SER A 605 1.74 16.34 -19.48
N ARG A 606 2.69 17.14 -19.99
CA ARG A 606 3.28 17.00 -21.34
C ARG A 606 3.96 15.66 -21.61
N PHE A 607 4.29 14.91 -20.56
CA PHE A 607 4.89 13.58 -20.68
C PHE A 607 3.87 12.46 -20.78
N ARG A 608 2.57 12.74 -20.62
CA ARG A 608 1.50 11.73 -20.71
C ARG A 608 1.39 11.20 -22.14
N ARG A 609 1.63 9.90 -22.31
CA ARG A 609 1.54 9.17 -23.59
C ARG A 609 0.26 8.36 -23.73
N HIS A 610 -0.23 7.84 -22.62
CA HIS A 610 -1.50 7.10 -22.56
C HIS A 610 -2.12 7.22 -21.17
N GLN A 611 -3.42 7.01 -21.11
CA GLN A 611 -4.21 6.95 -19.88
C GLN A 611 -5.39 5.99 -20.10
N MET A 612 -5.65 5.16 -19.10
CA MET A 612 -6.84 4.31 -19.02
C MET A 612 -7.40 4.31 -17.61
N ILE A 613 -8.65 3.86 -17.45
CA ILE A 613 -9.24 3.51 -16.16
C ILE A 613 -9.45 1.99 -16.15
N VAL A 614 -9.04 1.33 -15.07
CA VAL A 614 -9.46 -0.04 -14.75
C VAL A 614 -10.68 0.06 -13.83
N PRO A 615 -11.89 -0.39 -14.23
CA PRO A 615 -13.13 -0.03 -13.51
C PRO A 615 -13.23 -0.60 -12.09
N ALA A 616 -14.07 0.05 -11.28
CA ALA A 616 -14.43 -0.39 -9.94
C ALA A 616 -14.99 -1.83 -9.94
N PHE A 617 -14.61 -2.65 -8.96
CA PHE A 617 -14.99 -4.07 -8.81
C PHE A 617 -14.57 -5.03 -9.95
N GLU A 618 -14.04 -4.53 -11.07
CA GLU A 618 -13.53 -5.31 -12.20
C GLU A 618 -12.04 -5.69 -12.05
N HIS A 619 -11.37 -5.20 -11.01
CA HIS A 619 -9.99 -5.56 -10.70
C HIS A 619 -9.74 -5.81 -9.21
N GLU A 620 -8.60 -6.44 -8.91
CA GLU A 620 -8.16 -6.78 -7.57
C GLU A 620 -6.83 -6.11 -7.22
N TYR A 621 -6.58 -5.97 -5.92
CA TYR A 621 -5.28 -5.68 -5.32
C TYR A 621 -4.86 -6.81 -4.38
N ARG A 622 -3.55 -6.98 -4.17
CA ARG A 622 -2.99 -7.75 -3.07
C ARG A 622 -3.00 -6.91 -1.78
N SER A 623 -3.37 -7.54 -0.67
CA SER A 623 -3.36 -6.96 0.67
C SER A 623 -1.97 -6.43 1.05
N GLY A 624 -1.87 -5.19 1.55
CA GLY A 624 -0.62 -4.68 2.14
C GLY A 624 -0.11 -5.54 3.31
N SER A 625 -1.03 -6.26 3.98
CA SER A 625 -0.74 -7.24 5.02
C SER A 625 -0.39 -8.64 4.49
N GLN A 626 -0.05 -8.81 3.19
CA GLN A 626 0.29 -10.11 2.55
C GLN A 626 1.37 -10.92 3.29
N HIS A 627 2.20 -10.25 4.11
CA HIS A 627 3.24 -10.85 4.94
C HIS A 627 2.72 -11.55 6.21
N ILE A 628 1.45 -11.36 6.60
CA ILE A 628 0.80 -11.97 7.78
C ILE A 628 -0.62 -12.47 7.55
N CYS A 629 -1.35 -11.97 6.55
CA CYS A 629 -2.74 -12.38 6.31
C CYS A 629 -2.83 -13.82 5.80
N LYS A 630 -4.04 -14.42 5.87
CA LYS A 630 -4.28 -15.74 5.27
C LYS A 630 -4.38 -15.61 3.74
N ARG A 631 -4.26 -16.73 3.03
CA ARG A 631 -4.36 -16.80 1.57
C ARG A 631 -5.74 -16.33 1.06
N GLU A 632 -6.78 -16.58 1.83
CA GLU A 632 -8.18 -16.19 1.60
C GLU A 632 -8.43 -14.68 1.85
N GLU A 633 -7.36 -13.94 2.17
CA GLU A 633 -7.34 -12.49 2.39
C GLU A 633 -6.20 -11.82 1.58
N MET A 634 -5.52 -12.61 0.73
CA MET A 634 -4.41 -12.16 -0.09
C MET A 634 -4.86 -11.17 -1.15
N TYR A 635 -5.99 -11.46 -1.81
CA TYR A 635 -6.60 -10.62 -2.84
C TYR A 635 -7.91 -10.01 -2.33
N TYR A 636 -8.20 -8.79 -2.76
CA TYR A 636 -9.48 -8.12 -2.57
C TYR A 636 -9.81 -7.29 -3.81
N LYS A 637 -11.09 -7.20 -4.16
CA LYS A 637 -11.53 -6.33 -5.26
C LYS A 637 -11.30 -4.87 -4.89
N SER A 638 -10.76 -4.09 -5.83
CA SER A 638 -10.74 -2.64 -5.69
C SER A 638 -12.17 -2.13 -5.64
N VAL A 639 -12.46 -1.29 -4.65
CA VAL A 639 -13.73 -0.58 -4.59
C VAL A 639 -13.73 0.57 -5.59
N HIS A 640 -12.63 1.29 -5.80
CA HIS A 640 -12.56 2.37 -6.79
C HIS A 640 -12.14 1.88 -8.17
N GLY A 641 -12.46 2.67 -9.21
CA GLY A 641 -11.69 2.65 -10.45
C GLY A 641 -10.25 3.08 -10.18
N THR A 642 -9.30 2.53 -10.93
CA THR A 642 -7.87 2.89 -10.85
C THR A 642 -7.47 3.56 -12.15
N ALA A 643 -7.02 4.80 -12.07
CA ALA A 643 -6.42 5.50 -13.19
C ALA A 643 -4.97 5.00 -13.38
N VAL A 644 -4.68 4.51 -14.59
CA VAL A 644 -3.35 4.05 -14.99
C VAL A 644 -2.81 5.03 -16.03
N ILE A 645 -1.74 5.75 -15.68
CA ILE A 645 -1.20 6.87 -16.47
C ILE A 645 0.26 6.58 -16.85
N PHE A 646 0.58 6.77 -18.13
CA PHE A 646 1.91 6.51 -18.70
C PHE A 646 2.63 7.84 -18.92
N LEU A 647 3.57 8.20 -18.04
CA LEU A 647 4.44 9.38 -18.18
C LEU A 647 5.80 8.96 -18.71
N GLN A 648 6.17 9.40 -19.92
CA GLN A 648 7.41 8.98 -20.59
C GLN A 648 8.06 10.16 -21.32
N ASN A 649 9.39 10.26 -21.24
CA ASN A 649 10.16 11.17 -22.08
C ASN A 649 10.23 10.59 -23.52
N ASN A 650 10.78 11.33 -24.48
CA ASN A 650 10.72 10.91 -25.89
C ASN A 650 11.45 9.57 -26.13
N ALA A 651 12.60 9.36 -25.48
CA ALA A 651 13.36 8.10 -25.57
C ALA A 651 12.66 6.92 -24.88
N GLY A 652 11.94 7.19 -23.77
CA GLY A 652 11.12 6.21 -23.05
C GLY A 652 9.93 5.77 -23.90
N PHE A 653 9.23 6.72 -24.51
CA PHE A 653 8.12 6.48 -25.43
C PHE A 653 8.58 5.65 -26.64
N SER A 654 9.67 6.01 -27.32
CA SER A 654 10.19 5.23 -28.46
C SER A 654 10.65 3.80 -28.13
N LYS A 655 10.74 3.43 -26.85
CA LYS A 655 11.17 2.09 -26.40
C LYS A 655 10.01 1.28 -25.81
N TRP A 656 9.18 1.93 -25.01
CA TRP A 656 8.10 1.35 -24.21
C TRP A 656 6.74 1.97 -24.55
N GLU A 657 6.54 2.33 -25.82
CA GLU A 657 5.31 2.89 -26.35
C GLU A 657 4.06 2.09 -25.90
N PRO A 658 3.03 2.75 -25.35
CA PRO A 658 1.73 2.15 -25.04
C PRO A 658 0.90 1.89 -26.31
N THR A 659 1.38 0.99 -27.18
CA THR A 659 0.65 0.55 -28.38
C THR A 659 -0.60 -0.22 -28.01
N THR A 660 -1.61 -0.22 -28.88
CA THR A 660 -2.90 -0.89 -28.67
C THR A 660 -2.75 -2.35 -28.22
N GLU A 661 -1.81 -3.09 -28.80
CA GLU A 661 -1.58 -4.51 -28.57
C GLU A 661 -0.97 -4.75 -27.17
N ARG A 662 0.02 -3.93 -26.78
CA ARG A 662 0.61 -3.96 -25.44
C ARG A 662 -0.41 -3.60 -24.36
N ILE A 663 -1.30 -2.65 -24.66
CA ILE A 663 -2.37 -2.20 -23.78
C ILE A 663 -3.46 -3.27 -23.64
N GLN A 664 -3.83 -3.97 -24.71
CA GLN A 664 -4.75 -5.12 -24.67
C GLN A 664 -4.17 -6.29 -23.86
N GLU A 665 -2.90 -6.64 -24.07
CA GLU A 665 -2.20 -7.67 -23.27
C GLU A 665 -2.10 -7.29 -21.79
N PHE A 666 -1.89 -6.01 -21.47
CA PHE A 666 -1.89 -5.51 -20.10
C PHE A 666 -3.27 -5.56 -19.44
N LEU A 667 -4.33 -5.13 -20.14
CA LEU A 667 -5.70 -5.23 -19.65
C LEU A 667 -6.15 -6.69 -19.48
N ALA A 668 -5.72 -7.59 -20.37
CA ALA A 668 -5.99 -9.02 -20.25
C ALA A 668 -5.46 -9.63 -18.94
N ALA A 669 -4.37 -9.10 -18.37
CA ALA A 669 -3.77 -9.57 -17.13
C ALA A 669 -4.70 -9.43 -15.90
N TYR A 670 -5.62 -8.46 -15.90
CA TYR A 670 -6.63 -8.31 -14.84
C TYR A 670 -7.69 -9.42 -14.86
N ASN A 671 -7.93 -10.05 -16.01
CA ASN A 671 -8.93 -11.11 -16.18
C ASN A 671 -8.41 -12.52 -15.80
N VAL A 672 -7.17 -12.65 -15.30
CA VAL A 672 -6.51 -13.94 -15.03
C VAL A 672 -6.79 -14.50 -13.61
N SER A 673 -7.54 -13.76 -12.78
CA SER A 673 -7.91 -14.14 -11.40
C SER A 673 -8.76 -15.43 -11.35
N GLY A 674 -8.10 -16.58 -11.31
CA GLY A 674 -8.76 -17.89 -11.20
C GLY A 674 -7.85 -19.12 -11.35
N ARG A 675 -6.58 -18.99 -11.76
CA ARG A 675 -5.66 -20.13 -11.91
C ARG A 675 -4.46 -20.05 -10.97
N SER A 676 -4.40 -21.00 -10.03
CA SER A 676 -3.15 -21.38 -9.36
C SER A 676 -2.11 -21.82 -10.41
N LEU A 677 -0.94 -21.18 -10.43
CA LEU A 677 0.16 -21.61 -11.29
C LEU A 677 0.62 -23.02 -10.88
N PRO A 678 0.77 -23.97 -11.83
CA PRO A 678 1.42 -25.25 -11.55
C PRO A 678 2.93 -25.01 -11.35
N SER A 679 3.51 -25.66 -10.34
CA SER A 679 4.95 -25.60 -10.08
C SER A 679 5.77 -26.00 -11.31
N PRO A 680 6.91 -25.35 -11.59
CA PRO A 680 7.82 -25.79 -12.64
C PRO A 680 8.32 -27.21 -12.33
N GLY A 681 8.10 -28.13 -13.27
CA GLY A 681 8.56 -29.50 -13.18
C GLY A 681 10.10 -29.61 -13.17
N PRO A 682 10.66 -30.74 -12.70
CA PRO A 682 12.10 -30.96 -12.75
C PRO A 682 12.60 -30.98 -14.21
N PRO A 683 13.82 -30.49 -14.49
CA PRO A 683 14.37 -30.50 -15.83
C PRO A 683 14.58 -31.93 -16.32
N SER A 684 14.15 -32.23 -17.54
CA SER A 684 14.35 -33.53 -18.19
C SER A 684 15.83 -33.78 -18.45
N THR A 685 16.44 -34.69 -17.69
CA THR A 685 17.84 -35.08 -17.87
C THR A 685 18.03 -35.86 -19.17
N SER A 686 18.69 -35.25 -20.14
CA SER A 686 19.05 -35.88 -21.41
C SER A 686 20.28 -36.79 -21.26
N THR A 687 20.07 -38.10 -21.24
CA THR A 687 21.14 -39.11 -21.36
C THR A 687 20.71 -40.20 -22.35
N GLY A 688 21.51 -40.41 -23.40
CA GLY A 688 21.50 -41.66 -24.17
C GLY A 688 21.96 -42.84 -23.29
N ASP A 689 21.88 -44.09 -23.73
CA ASP A 689 22.15 -44.55 -25.10
C ASP A 689 21.55 -45.96 -25.36
N LYS A 690 21.52 -46.37 -26.64
CA LYS A 690 21.38 -47.75 -27.20
C LYS A 690 20.06 -48.55 -27.14
N ASP A 691 19.64 -48.91 -28.36
CA ASP A 691 19.19 -50.23 -28.86
C ASP A 691 18.18 -51.10 -28.09
N SER A 692 16.97 -51.24 -28.68
CA SER A 692 16.35 -52.54 -28.96
C SER A 692 15.20 -52.43 -29.99
N LYS A 693 15.06 -53.44 -30.87
CA LYS A 693 13.97 -53.53 -31.87
C LYS A 693 12.78 -54.35 -31.33
N PRO A 694 11.55 -54.01 -31.76
CA PRO A 694 10.61 -54.98 -32.34
C PRO A 694 10.33 -54.61 -33.82
N VAL A 695 10.31 -55.52 -34.80
CA VAL A 695 9.50 -56.75 -34.97
C VAL A 695 8.06 -56.44 -35.40
N GLN A 696 7.53 -57.23 -36.35
CA GLN A 696 6.49 -56.83 -37.31
C GLN A 696 5.45 -57.93 -37.52
N GLU A 697 4.18 -57.66 -37.21
CA GLU A 697 2.98 -58.46 -37.53
C GLU A 697 1.77 -57.48 -37.48
N ARG A 698 0.79 -57.34 -38.41
CA ARG A 698 0.10 -58.24 -39.38
C ARG A 698 -0.60 -59.42 -38.67
N LEU A 699 -1.89 -59.73 -38.86
CA LEU A 699 -2.93 -59.43 -39.88
C LEU A 699 -4.34 -59.51 -39.21
N ALA A 700 -5.48 -58.98 -39.70
CA ALA A 700 -5.83 -58.26 -40.93
C ALA A 700 -6.91 -57.16 -40.62
N LYS A 701 -8.14 -57.01 -41.16
CA LYS A 701 -8.94 -57.70 -42.21
C LYS A 701 -10.12 -56.81 -42.72
N THR A 702 -10.40 -56.87 -44.03
CA THR A 702 -11.69 -56.73 -44.78
C THR A 702 -12.88 -55.89 -44.24
N GLN A 703 -13.64 -55.11 -45.03
CA GLN A 703 -13.61 -54.77 -46.48
C GLN A 703 -14.60 -53.61 -46.75
N ASP A 704 -14.41 -52.88 -47.87
CA ASP A 704 -15.37 -52.24 -48.81
C ASP A 704 -16.63 -51.48 -48.28
N ASP A 705 -17.28 -50.55 -48.99
CA ASP A 705 -17.35 -50.32 -50.44
C ASP A 705 -17.76 -48.86 -50.78
N SER A 706 -17.63 -48.50 -52.07
CA SER A 706 -18.32 -47.42 -52.79
C SER A 706 -17.97 -45.94 -52.49
N SER A 707 -17.67 -45.22 -53.58
CA SER A 707 -17.70 -43.76 -53.78
C SER A 707 -18.75 -43.51 -54.92
N PRO A 708 -18.86 -42.38 -55.67
CA PRO A 708 -18.10 -41.11 -55.73
C PRO A 708 -19.01 -39.86 -55.96
N VAL A 709 -18.48 -38.80 -56.64
CA VAL A 709 -19.21 -37.77 -57.46
C VAL A 709 -19.94 -36.66 -56.66
N ASP A 710 -19.83 -35.34 -56.95
CA ASP A 710 -18.96 -34.55 -57.88
C ASP A 710 -19.03 -33.02 -57.54
N LYS A 711 -18.07 -32.22 -58.07
CA LYS A 711 -18.15 -30.83 -58.65
C LYS A 711 -19.03 -29.71 -57.97
N THR A 712 -18.76 -28.40 -58.06
CA THR A 712 -17.77 -27.56 -58.80
C THR A 712 -17.60 -26.18 -58.11
N ALA A 713 -16.53 -25.45 -58.43
CA ALA A 713 -16.34 -24.00 -58.20
C ALA A 713 -16.66 -23.21 -59.53
N PRO A 714 -16.47 -21.87 -59.68
CA PRO A 714 -15.93 -20.85 -58.75
C PRO A 714 -16.68 -19.48 -58.74
N ASP A 715 -16.07 -18.48 -58.08
CA ASP A 715 -16.10 -17.01 -58.26
C ASP A 715 -17.36 -16.25 -58.75
N THR A 716 -17.75 -15.16 -58.04
CA THR A 716 -17.46 -13.76 -58.46
C THR A 716 -18.02 -12.65 -57.53
N THR A 717 -17.28 -11.52 -57.49
CA THR A 717 -17.70 -10.10 -57.26
C THR A 717 -18.46 -9.63 -56.01
N ASN A 718 -17.90 -8.58 -55.39
CA ASN A 718 -18.54 -7.41 -54.73
C ASN A 718 -19.43 -7.68 -53.48
N ILE A 719 -19.44 -6.83 -52.44
CA ILE A 719 -18.96 -5.45 -52.26
C ILE A 719 -17.97 -5.37 -51.09
#